data_AF-G2WBY0-F1
#
_entry.id   AF-G2WBY0-F1
#
_cell.length_a   1.000
_cell.length_b   1.000
_cell.length_c   1.000
_cell.angle_alpha   90.00
_cell.angle_beta   90.00
_cell.angle_gamma   90.00
#
_symmetry.space_group_name_H-M   'P 1'
#
loop_
_entity.id
_entity.type
_entity.pdbx_description
1 polymer ?
#
loop_
_entity_poly.entity_id
_entity_poly.type
_entity_poly.pdbx_seq_one_letter_code
_entity_poly.pdbx_strand_id
1 'polypeptide(L)'
;MAGAIENARKEIKRISLEDHAESEYGAIYSVSGPVVIAENMIGCAMYELVKVGHDNLVGEVIRIDGDKATIQVYEETAGLTVGDPVLRTGKPLSVELGPGLMETIYDGIQRPLKAIKEESQSIYIPRGIDTPALDRTIKWQFTPGKFQVGDHISGGDIYGSVFENSLISSHKILLPPRSRGTITWIAPAGEYTLDEKILEVEFDGKKSDFTLYHTWPVRVPRPVTEKLSADYPLLTGQRVLDALFPCVQGGTTCIPGAFGCGKTVISQSLSKYSNSDAIIYVGCFAKGTNVLMADGSIECIENIEVGNKVMGKDGRPREVIKLPRGRETMYSVVQKSQHRAHKSDSSREVPELLKFTCNATHELVVRTPRSVRRLSRTIKGVEYFEVITFEMGQKKAPDGRIVELVKEVSKSYPISEGPERANELVESYRKASNKAYFEWTIEARDLSLLGSHVRKATYQTYAPILYENDHFFDYMQKSKFHLTIEGPKVLAYLLGLWIGDGLSDRATFSVDSRDTSLMERVTEYAEKLNLCAEYKDRKEPQVAKTVNLYSKVVRGNGIRNNLNTENPLWDAIVGLGFLKDGVKNIPSFLSTDNIGTRETFLAGLIDSDGYVTDEHGIKATIKTIHTSVRDGLVSLARSLGLVVSVNAEPAKVDMNGTKHKISYAIYMSGGDVLLNVLSKCAGSKKFRPAPAAAFARECRGFYFELQELKEDDYYGITLSDDSDHQFLLANQVVVHNCGERGNEMAEVLMEFPELYTEMSGTKEPIMKRTTLVANTSNMPVAAREASIYTGITLAEYFRDQGKNVSMIADSSSRWAEALREISGRLGEMPADQGFPAYLGAKLASFYERAGKAVALGSPDRTGSVSIVAAVSPAGGDFSDPVTTATLGITQVFWGLDKKLAQRKHFPSINTSVSYSKYTNVLNKFYDSNYPEFPVLRDRMKEILSNAEELEQVVQLVGKSALSDSDKITLDVATLIKEDFLQQNGYSTYDAFCPIWKTFDMMRAFISYHDEAQKAVANGANWSKLADSTGDVKHAVSSSKFFEPSRGEKEVHGEFEKLLSTMQERFAESTD
;
A
#
# COMPACT_ATOMS: atom_id res chain seq x y z
N MET A 1 -18.23 -10.36 -11.48
CA MET A 1 -16.83 -10.79 -11.29
C MET A 1 -16.48 -12.00 -12.14
N ALA A 2 -17.08 -13.19 -11.93
CA ALA A 2 -16.69 -14.44 -12.62
C ALA A 2 -16.41 -14.30 -14.15
N GLY A 3 -17.35 -13.72 -14.90
CA GLY A 3 -17.26 -13.62 -16.37
C GLY A 3 -16.05 -12.88 -16.95
N ALA A 4 -15.35 -12.03 -16.18
CA ALA A 4 -14.12 -11.38 -16.65
C ALA A 4 -12.95 -12.40 -16.69
N ILE A 5 -12.78 -13.16 -15.61
CA ILE A 5 -11.76 -14.21 -15.49
C ILE A 5 -12.07 -15.37 -16.44
N GLU A 6 -13.35 -15.70 -16.64
CA GLU A 6 -13.77 -16.71 -17.62
C GLU A 6 -13.56 -16.28 -19.08
N ASN A 7 -13.54 -14.97 -19.39
CA ASN A 7 -13.23 -14.50 -20.74
C ASN A 7 -11.72 -14.54 -21.01
N ALA A 8 -10.88 -13.99 -20.12
CA ALA A 8 -9.42 -14.06 -20.26
C ALA A 8 -8.91 -15.51 -20.36
N ARG A 9 -9.57 -16.47 -19.68
CA ARG A 9 -9.24 -17.91 -19.77
C ARG A 9 -9.58 -18.59 -21.10
N LYS A 10 -10.30 -17.96 -22.03
CA LYS A 10 -10.67 -18.57 -23.33
C LYS A 10 -9.61 -18.40 -24.42
N GLU A 11 -8.73 -17.41 -24.27
CA GLU A 11 -7.77 -17.02 -25.32
C GLU A 11 -6.35 -17.57 -25.05
N ILE A 12 -6.06 -18.00 -23.82
CA ILE A 12 -4.78 -18.63 -23.44
C ILE A 12 -4.63 -19.99 -24.14
N LYS A 13 -3.63 -20.13 -25.00
CA LYS A 13 -3.23 -21.41 -25.61
C LYS A 13 -2.65 -22.34 -24.56
N ARG A 14 -3.33 -23.48 -24.34
CA ARG A 14 -2.81 -24.60 -23.55
C ARG A 14 -1.79 -25.39 -24.37
N ILE A 15 -0.88 -26.09 -23.69
CA ILE A 15 0.07 -27.02 -24.32
C ILE A 15 -0.69 -28.16 -25.02
N SER A 16 -0.56 -28.24 -26.34
CA SER A 16 -0.80 -29.44 -27.14
C SER A 16 0.45 -30.33 -27.10
N LEU A 17 0.30 -31.59 -26.68
CA LEU A 17 1.40 -32.56 -26.67
C LEU A 17 1.66 -33.18 -28.06
N GLU A 18 0.79 -32.90 -29.04
CA GLU A 18 0.90 -33.42 -30.41
C GLU A 18 1.95 -32.67 -31.26
N ASP A 19 2.35 -31.46 -30.85
CA ASP A 19 3.31 -30.60 -31.58
C ASP A 19 4.77 -30.78 -31.13
N HIS A 20 5.02 -31.59 -30.10
CA HIS A 20 6.33 -31.74 -29.45
C HIS A 20 6.78 -33.21 -29.33
N ALA A 21 8.09 -33.46 -29.38
CA ALA A 21 8.59 -34.83 -29.28
C ALA A 21 8.51 -35.36 -27.83
N GLU A 22 8.27 -36.67 -27.64
CA GLU A 22 8.24 -37.30 -26.30
C GLU A 22 9.54 -37.10 -25.51
N SER A 23 10.65 -36.83 -26.19
CA SER A 23 11.92 -36.49 -25.55
C SER A 23 12.01 -35.05 -25.03
N GLU A 24 11.08 -34.14 -25.36
CA GLU A 24 11.17 -32.71 -25.02
C GLU A 24 10.46 -32.34 -23.72
N TYR A 25 9.50 -33.15 -23.27
CA TYR A 25 8.72 -32.91 -22.05
C TYR A 25 8.93 -33.97 -20.96
N GLY A 26 8.96 -33.53 -19.70
CA GLY A 26 8.77 -34.38 -18.53
C GLY A 26 7.35 -34.28 -17.97
N ALA A 27 7.12 -34.85 -16.78
CA ALA A 27 5.84 -34.79 -16.07
C ALA A 27 6.02 -34.39 -14.60
N ILE A 28 5.08 -33.63 -14.03
CA ILE A 28 5.11 -33.24 -12.61
C ILE A 28 4.92 -34.49 -11.73
N TYR A 29 5.92 -34.78 -10.91
CA TYR A 29 5.90 -35.82 -9.87
C TYR A 29 5.42 -35.27 -8.52
N SER A 30 5.73 -34.01 -8.19
CA SER A 30 5.34 -33.39 -6.92
C SER A 30 5.30 -31.86 -6.99
N VAL A 31 4.48 -31.22 -6.15
CA VAL A 31 4.35 -29.76 -6.02
C VAL A 31 4.36 -29.38 -4.54
N SER A 32 5.23 -28.45 -4.13
CA SER A 32 5.38 -27.99 -2.76
C SER A 32 5.63 -26.48 -2.71
N GLY A 33 4.55 -25.70 -2.69
CA GLY A 33 4.63 -24.24 -2.82
C GLY A 33 5.25 -23.84 -4.17
N PRO A 34 6.24 -22.93 -4.22
CA PRO A 34 6.87 -22.50 -5.47
C PRO A 34 7.85 -23.54 -6.06
N VAL A 35 8.10 -24.66 -5.37
CA VAL A 35 8.99 -25.73 -5.84
C VAL A 35 8.17 -26.87 -6.42
N VAL A 36 8.50 -27.26 -7.65
CA VAL A 36 7.93 -28.39 -8.38
C VAL A 36 9.03 -29.42 -8.63
N ILE A 37 8.72 -30.71 -8.52
CA ILE A 37 9.61 -31.80 -8.91
C ILE A 37 8.98 -32.49 -10.12
N ALA A 38 9.72 -32.57 -11.22
CA ALA A 38 9.30 -33.26 -12.44
C ALA A 38 10.21 -34.46 -12.74
N GLU A 39 9.62 -35.54 -13.23
CA GLU A 39 10.33 -36.76 -13.65
C GLU A 39 10.35 -36.88 -15.19
N ASN A 40 11.14 -37.84 -15.70
CA ASN A 40 11.50 -37.97 -17.12
C ASN A 40 12.26 -36.76 -17.71
N MET A 41 12.89 -35.93 -16.87
CA MET A 41 13.55 -34.68 -17.29
C MET A 41 14.98 -34.88 -17.84
N ILE A 42 15.32 -36.10 -18.28
CA ILE A 42 16.69 -36.51 -18.64
C ILE A 42 17.26 -35.63 -19.76
N GLY A 43 18.36 -34.94 -19.46
CA GLY A 43 19.02 -34.01 -20.38
C GLY A 43 18.62 -32.54 -20.23
N CYS A 44 17.85 -32.16 -19.20
CA CYS A 44 17.72 -30.75 -18.84
C CYS A 44 19.04 -30.22 -18.24
N ALA A 45 19.26 -28.92 -18.34
CA ALA A 45 20.42 -28.25 -17.74
C ALA A 45 20.07 -27.57 -16.41
N MET A 46 21.08 -27.39 -15.55
CA MET A 46 20.94 -26.51 -14.38
C MET A 46 20.78 -25.06 -14.85
N TYR A 47 19.87 -24.33 -14.21
CA TYR A 47 19.40 -22.99 -14.59
C TYR A 47 18.71 -22.89 -15.95
N GLU A 48 18.23 -24.02 -16.51
CA GLU A 48 17.39 -24.02 -17.71
C GLU A 48 15.98 -23.52 -17.40
N LEU A 49 15.42 -22.67 -18.28
CA LEU A 49 14.03 -22.25 -18.25
C LEU A 49 13.12 -23.38 -18.76
N VAL A 50 12.00 -23.60 -18.08
CA VAL A 50 11.00 -24.62 -18.41
C VAL A 50 9.58 -24.03 -18.33
N LYS A 51 8.65 -24.56 -19.13
CA LYS A 51 7.22 -24.23 -19.06
C LYS A 51 6.47 -25.35 -18.35
N VAL A 52 5.79 -25.02 -17.26
CA VAL A 52 5.26 -25.97 -16.27
C VAL A 52 3.73 -26.00 -16.33
N GLY A 53 3.19 -27.18 -16.62
CA GLY A 53 1.76 -27.47 -16.66
C GLY A 53 1.03 -26.92 -17.87
N HIS A 54 -0.26 -27.27 -18.00
CA HIS A 54 -1.11 -26.87 -19.12
C HIS A 54 -1.31 -25.35 -19.23
N ASP A 55 -1.13 -24.62 -18.11
CA ASP A 55 -1.13 -23.15 -18.03
C ASP A 55 0.22 -22.53 -18.49
N ASN A 56 1.20 -23.29 -19.01
CA ASN A 56 2.48 -22.76 -19.54
C ASN A 56 3.35 -21.95 -18.53
N LEU A 57 3.23 -22.21 -17.23
CA LEU A 57 3.84 -21.38 -16.17
C LEU A 57 5.38 -21.36 -16.26
N VAL A 58 6.00 -20.18 -16.23
CA VAL A 58 7.45 -20.05 -16.34
C VAL A 58 8.17 -20.53 -15.08
N GLY A 59 9.20 -21.37 -15.22
CA GLY A 59 10.07 -21.82 -14.13
C GLY A 59 11.51 -22.07 -14.55
N GLU A 60 12.39 -22.37 -13.59
CA GLU A 60 13.82 -22.63 -13.79
C GLU A 60 14.27 -23.90 -13.04
N VAL A 61 15.06 -24.75 -13.69
CA VAL A 61 15.65 -25.96 -13.09
C VAL A 61 16.77 -25.56 -12.13
N ILE A 62 16.63 -25.90 -10.84
CA ILE A 62 17.58 -25.50 -9.79
C ILE A 62 18.37 -26.67 -9.18
N ARG A 63 17.87 -27.91 -9.28
CA ARG A 63 18.60 -29.14 -8.89
C ARG A 63 18.18 -30.30 -9.78
N ILE A 64 19.11 -31.21 -10.08
CA ILE A 64 18.86 -32.43 -10.85
C ILE A 64 19.31 -33.61 -9.98
N ASP A 65 18.50 -34.66 -9.93
CA ASP A 65 18.73 -35.88 -9.13
C ASP A 65 18.25 -37.10 -9.96
N GLY A 66 19.18 -37.73 -10.67
CA GLY A 66 18.87 -38.81 -11.61
C GLY A 66 17.98 -38.35 -12.78
N ASP A 67 16.79 -38.94 -12.89
CA ASP A 67 15.75 -38.62 -13.86
C ASP A 67 14.87 -37.42 -13.46
N LYS A 68 15.02 -36.92 -12.23
CA LYS A 68 14.14 -35.90 -11.65
C LYS A 68 14.79 -34.52 -11.57
N ALA A 69 14.07 -33.51 -12.04
CA ALA A 69 14.46 -32.11 -11.93
C ALA A 69 13.61 -31.41 -10.86
N THR A 70 14.27 -30.71 -9.95
CA THR A 70 13.65 -29.74 -9.05
C THR A 70 13.62 -28.39 -9.75
N ILE A 71 12.43 -27.82 -9.88
CA ILE A 71 12.12 -26.62 -10.63
C ILE A 71 11.56 -25.57 -9.67
N GLN A 72 12.05 -24.34 -9.77
CA GLN A 72 11.51 -23.17 -9.10
C GLN A 72 10.60 -22.42 -10.06
N VAL A 73 9.32 -22.30 -9.73
CA VAL A 73 8.32 -21.65 -10.60
C VAL A 73 8.28 -20.15 -10.27
N TYR A 74 8.30 -19.31 -11.31
CA TYR A 74 8.23 -17.84 -11.22
C TYR A 74 6.80 -17.31 -11.06
N GLU A 75 5.80 -18.19 -11.18
CA GLU A 75 4.37 -17.92 -11.06
C GLU A 75 3.70 -18.69 -9.91
N GLU A 76 2.42 -18.42 -9.64
CA GLU A 76 1.66 -19.15 -8.62
C GLU A 76 1.29 -20.57 -9.09
N THR A 77 1.87 -21.59 -8.46
CA THR A 77 1.67 -23.02 -8.72
C THR A 77 0.27 -23.57 -8.36
N ALA A 78 -0.64 -22.73 -7.88
CA ALA A 78 -1.92 -23.15 -7.31
C ALA A 78 -2.86 -23.77 -8.36
N GLY A 79 -2.99 -25.10 -8.35
CA GLY A 79 -3.83 -25.84 -9.30
C GLY A 79 -3.06 -26.50 -10.44
N LEU A 80 -1.73 -26.52 -10.40
CA LEU A 80 -0.94 -27.59 -11.05
C LEU A 80 -1.30 -28.94 -10.42
N THR A 81 -1.32 -30.01 -11.22
CA THR A 81 -1.55 -31.38 -10.76
C THR A 81 -0.37 -32.32 -11.06
N VAL A 82 -0.34 -33.47 -10.36
CA VAL A 82 0.64 -34.53 -10.62
C VAL A 82 0.27 -35.22 -11.94
N GLY A 83 1.24 -35.38 -12.83
CA GLY A 83 1.05 -35.83 -14.20
C GLY A 83 0.93 -34.70 -15.25
N ASP A 84 0.84 -33.44 -14.83
CA ASP A 84 0.89 -32.28 -15.74
C ASP A 84 2.23 -32.25 -16.51
N PRO A 85 2.26 -31.83 -17.78
CA PRO A 85 3.49 -31.82 -18.57
C PRO A 85 4.44 -30.68 -18.19
N VAL A 86 5.75 -30.89 -18.38
CA VAL A 86 6.79 -29.88 -18.21
C VAL A 86 7.67 -29.82 -19.45
N LEU A 87 7.54 -28.74 -20.23
CA LEU A 87 8.25 -28.55 -21.49
C LEU A 87 9.58 -27.82 -21.28
N ARG A 88 10.63 -28.32 -21.94
CA ARG A 88 12.01 -27.81 -21.84
C ARG A 88 12.31 -26.81 -22.95
N THR A 89 13.13 -25.79 -22.67
CA THR A 89 13.46 -24.73 -23.65
C THR A 89 14.89 -24.79 -24.16
N GLY A 90 15.76 -25.59 -23.52
CA GLY A 90 17.18 -25.68 -23.82
C GLY A 90 17.98 -24.40 -23.54
N LYS A 91 17.38 -23.39 -22.89
CA LYS A 91 17.96 -22.07 -22.66
C LYS A 91 17.78 -21.63 -21.21
N PRO A 92 18.75 -20.94 -20.59
CA PRO A 92 18.56 -20.32 -19.28
C PRO A 92 17.70 -19.05 -19.35
N LEU A 93 17.23 -18.58 -18.20
CA LEU A 93 16.49 -17.30 -18.10
C LEU A 93 17.30 -16.17 -18.74
N SER A 94 16.71 -15.57 -19.78
CA SER A 94 17.37 -14.61 -20.67
C SER A 94 16.43 -13.45 -20.97
N VAL A 95 17.00 -12.25 -21.07
CA VAL A 95 16.29 -10.99 -21.39
C VAL A 95 16.50 -10.58 -22.83
N GLU A 96 15.51 -9.95 -23.43
CA GLU A 96 15.63 -9.27 -24.73
C GLU A 96 16.27 -7.88 -24.55
N LEU A 97 17.22 -7.55 -25.42
CA LEU A 97 18.01 -6.33 -25.38
C LEU A 97 17.99 -5.67 -26.76
N GLY A 98 17.39 -4.48 -26.86
CA GLY A 98 17.18 -3.75 -28.11
C GLY A 98 16.44 -2.42 -27.85
N PRO A 99 16.01 -1.70 -28.91
CA PRO A 99 15.21 -0.48 -28.77
C PRO A 99 13.78 -0.80 -28.32
N GLY A 100 13.20 0.07 -27.49
CA GLY A 100 11.91 -0.13 -26.82
C GLY A 100 12.03 -0.54 -25.33
N LEU A 101 13.26 -0.61 -24.80
CA LEU A 101 13.52 -0.84 -23.39
C LEU A 101 13.25 0.40 -22.52
N MET A 102 13.50 1.59 -23.06
CA MET A 102 13.24 2.86 -22.37
C MET A 102 11.75 3.18 -22.34
N GLU A 103 11.30 3.92 -21.33
CA GLU A 103 9.88 4.25 -21.07
C GLU A 103 9.00 3.03 -20.69
N THR A 104 9.46 1.80 -20.92
CA THR A 104 8.74 0.56 -20.63
C THR A 104 8.83 0.13 -19.15
N ILE A 105 7.74 -0.48 -18.66
CA ILE A 105 7.59 -1.01 -17.30
C ILE A 105 7.42 -2.53 -17.37
N TYR A 106 8.35 -3.25 -16.75
CA TYR A 106 8.47 -4.71 -16.77
C TYR A 106 8.09 -5.35 -15.44
N ASP A 107 7.71 -6.63 -15.47
CA ASP A 107 7.72 -7.52 -14.31
C ASP A 107 9.12 -8.12 -14.06
N GLY A 108 9.27 -8.93 -13.00
CA GLY A 108 10.55 -9.55 -12.64
C GLY A 108 11.16 -10.50 -13.69
N ILE A 109 10.36 -10.98 -14.66
CA ILE A 109 10.81 -11.82 -15.78
C ILE A 109 10.74 -11.10 -17.14
N GLN A 110 10.73 -9.76 -17.13
CA GLN A 110 10.77 -8.89 -18.30
C GLN A 110 9.51 -8.90 -19.20
N ARG A 111 8.32 -9.20 -18.67
CA ARG A 111 7.06 -8.97 -19.42
C ARG A 111 6.54 -7.55 -19.21
N PRO A 112 6.15 -6.81 -20.28
CA PRO A 112 5.68 -5.43 -20.14
C PRO A 112 4.26 -5.36 -19.54
N LEU A 113 4.14 -4.72 -18.38
CA LEU A 113 2.88 -4.65 -17.61
C LEU A 113 1.75 -3.92 -18.36
N LYS A 114 2.09 -2.95 -19.22
CA LYS A 114 1.13 -2.24 -20.07
C LYS A 114 0.49 -3.18 -21.10
N ALA A 115 1.29 -3.95 -21.83
CA ALA A 115 0.80 -4.89 -22.83
C ALA A 115 -0.03 -6.01 -22.18
N ILE A 116 0.41 -6.56 -21.04
CA ILE A 116 -0.38 -7.54 -20.27
C ILE A 116 -1.80 -7.02 -19.98
N LYS A 117 -1.92 -5.76 -19.53
CA LYS A 117 -3.20 -5.11 -19.23
C LYS A 117 -4.06 -4.89 -20.49
N GLU A 118 -3.44 -4.50 -21.60
CA GLU A 118 -4.11 -4.22 -22.88
C GLU A 118 -4.57 -5.52 -23.58
N GLU A 119 -3.81 -6.60 -23.50
CA GLU A 119 -4.19 -7.92 -24.02
C GLU A 119 -5.23 -8.61 -23.15
N SER A 120 -5.01 -8.69 -21.83
CA SER A 120 -5.93 -9.39 -20.92
C SER A 120 -7.21 -8.62 -20.58
N GLN A 121 -7.31 -7.34 -20.95
CA GLN A 121 -8.40 -6.41 -20.60
C GLN A 121 -8.76 -6.44 -19.10
N SER A 122 -7.75 -6.67 -18.26
CA SER A 122 -7.86 -7.01 -16.84
C SER A 122 -6.95 -6.13 -15.99
N ILE A 123 -7.33 -5.91 -14.73
CA ILE A 123 -6.46 -5.30 -13.70
C ILE A 123 -5.52 -6.32 -13.03
N TYR A 124 -5.75 -7.62 -13.26
CA TYR A 124 -4.94 -8.72 -12.77
C TYR A 124 -4.13 -9.34 -13.91
N ILE A 125 -2.84 -9.58 -13.67
CA ILE A 125 -1.96 -10.37 -14.53
C ILE A 125 -2.49 -11.82 -14.57
N PRO A 126 -2.89 -12.37 -15.74
CA PRO A 126 -3.24 -13.77 -15.85
C PRO A 126 -1.99 -14.65 -15.67
N ARG A 127 -2.15 -15.81 -15.03
CA ARG A 127 -1.08 -16.81 -14.98
C ARG A 127 -0.88 -17.41 -16.36
N GLY A 128 0.37 -17.73 -16.71
CA GLY A 128 0.69 -18.32 -18.00
C GLY A 128 0.66 -17.35 -19.17
N ILE A 129 0.51 -16.04 -18.92
CA ILE A 129 0.53 -15.04 -20.00
C ILE A 129 1.97 -14.86 -20.51
N ASP A 130 2.14 -15.05 -21.81
CA ASP A 130 3.45 -15.07 -22.49
C ASP A 130 3.50 -13.92 -23.49
N THR A 131 3.84 -12.72 -23.00
CA THR A 131 3.89 -11.50 -23.80
C THR A 131 5.34 -11.15 -24.19
N PRO A 132 5.61 -10.73 -25.44
CA PRO A 132 6.95 -10.32 -25.86
C PRO A 132 7.53 -9.18 -25.00
N ALA A 133 8.81 -9.25 -24.67
CA ALA A 133 9.49 -8.23 -23.88
C ALA A 133 9.65 -6.89 -24.62
N LEU A 134 9.75 -6.92 -25.95
CA LEU A 134 9.78 -5.74 -26.81
C LEU A 134 8.65 -5.81 -27.86
N ASP A 135 7.94 -4.70 -28.07
CA ASP A 135 6.81 -4.63 -28.99
C ASP A 135 7.24 -4.83 -30.46
N ARG A 136 6.73 -5.92 -31.07
CA ARG A 136 7.05 -6.31 -32.45
C ARG A 136 6.30 -5.49 -33.51
N THR A 137 5.28 -4.73 -33.13
CA THR A 137 4.48 -3.91 -34.05
C THR A 137 5.10 -2.53 -34.30
N ILE A 138 5.93 -2.04 -33.38
CA ILE A 138 6.61 -0.74 -33.51
C ILE A 138 7.69 -0.84 -34.59
N LYS A 139 7.66 0.14 -35.51
CA LYS A 139 8.71 0.37 -36.49
C LYS A 139 9.73 1.37 -35.96
N TRP A 140 11.00 1.04 -36.11
CA TRP A 140 12.13 1.84 -35.68
C TRP A 140 12.90 2.38 -36.89
N GLN A 141 13.26 3.66 -36.86
CA GLN A 141 14.10 4.26 -37.90
C GLN A 141 15.56 3.83 -37.70
N PHE A 142 15.99 2.82 -38.46
CA PHE A 142 17.36 2.31 -38.46
C PHE A 142 18.25 3.13 -39.38
N THR A 143 19.44 3.47 -38.88
CA THR A 143 20.55 4.02 -39.66
C THR A 143 21.75 3.08 -39.54
N PRO A 144 22.29 2.51 -40.64
CA PRO A 144 23.46 1.65 -40.59
C PRO A 144 24.71 2.41 -40.14
N GLY A 145 25.65 1.66 -39.55
CA GLY A 145 26.91 2.19 -39.01
C GLY A 145 27.96 2.47 -40.08
N LYS A 146 29.24 2.44 -39.69
CA LYS A 146 30.38 2.65 -40.60
C LYS A 146 30.77 1.39 -41.41
N PHE A 147 30.24 0.23 -41.03
CA PHE A 147 30.57 -1.06 -41.62
C PHE A 147 29.94 -1.26 -43.00
N GLN A 148 30.64 -1.97 -43.89
CA GLN A 148 30.24 -2.31 -45.25
C GLN A 148 30.17 -3.83 -45.45
N VAL A 149 29.55 -4.26 -46.55
CA VAL A 149 29.55 -5.67 -46.95
C VAL A 149 30.98 -6.07 -47.33
N GLY A 150 31.48 -7.14 -46.72
CA GLY A 150 32.87 -7.58 -46.81
C GLY A 150 33.73 -7.23 -45.58
N ASP A 151 33.29 -6.34 -44.69
CA ASP A 151 34.02 -6.05 -43.46
C ASP A 151 33.95 -7.20 -42.45
N HIS A 152 35.02 -7.38 -41.67
CA HIS A 152 35.02 -8.26 -40.50
C HIS A 152 34.36 -7.56 -39.31
N ILE A 153 33.47 -8.29 -38.62
CA ILE A 153 32.74 -7.82 -37.45
C ILE A 153 32.86 -8.82 -36.29
N SER A 154 32.84 -8.31 -35.07
CA SER A 154 33.06 -9.00 -33.81
C SER A 154 32.01 -8.62 -32.75
N GLY A 155 31.92 -9.42 -31.70
CA GLY A 155 30.94 -9.22 -30.63
C GLY A 155 31.05 -7.83 -29.99
N GLY A 156 29.91 -7.16 -29.83
CA GLY A 156 29.81 -5.80 -29.31
C GLY A 156 29.82 -4.71 -30.39
N ASP A 157 30.39 -4.94 -31.57
CA ASP A 157 30.55 -3.92 -32.63
C ASP A 157 29.22 -3.23 -33.00
N ILE A 158 29.27 -1.92 -33.22
CA ILE A 158 28.08 -1.12 -33.57
C ILE A 158 27.85 -1.14 -35.09
N TYR A 159 26.99 -2.04 -35.56
CA TYR A 159 26.61 -2.10 -36.98
C TYR A 159 25.49 -1.13 -37.36
N GLY A 160 24.86 -0.45 -36.40
CA GLY A 160 23.94 0.66 -36.68
C GLY A 160 23.34 1.29 -35.42
N SER A 161 22.43 2.24 -35.63
CA SER A 161 21.73 2.93 -34.54
C SER A 161 20.27 3.23 -34.90
N VAL A 162 19.43 3.21 -33.87
CA VAL A 162 18.01 3.58 -33.91
C VAL A 162 17.78 4.85 -33.10
N PHE A 163 16.89 5.74 -33.55
CA PHE A 163 16.35 6.79 -32.69
C PHE A 163 15.29 6.18 -31.76
N GLU A 164 15.53 6.17 -30.44
CA GLU A 164 14.60 5.59 -29.46
C GLU A 164 13.71 6.68 -28.84
N ASN A 165 14.31 7.76 -28.32
CA ASN A 165 13.56 8.92 -27.83
C ASN A 165 14.43 10.19 -27.82
N SER A 166 13.87 11.32 -27.38
CA SER A 166 14.54 12.63 -27.41
C SER A 166 15.68 12.81 -26.40
N LEU A 167 15.72 12.06 -25.29
CA LEU A 167 16.88 12.01 -24.39
C LEU A 167 17.93 10.99 -24.89
N ILE A 168 17.47 9.89 -25.49
CA ILE A 168 18.31 8.81 -26.04
C ILE A 168 18.13 8.78 -27.57
N SER A 169 18.70 9.79 -28.21
CA SER A 169 18.59 10.04 -29.65
C SER A 169 19.36 9.03 -30.52
N SER A 170 20.24 8.22 -29.92
CA SER A 170 20.96 7.13 -30.58
C SER A 170 21.05 5.92 -29.67
N HIS A 171 20.15 4.97 -29.85
CA HIS A 171 20.24 3.61 -29.33
C HIS A 171 21.15 2.81 -30.26
N LYS A 172 22.34 2.46 -29.77
CA LYS A 172 23.37 1.75 -30.55
C LYS A 172 23.04 0.26 -30.62
N ILE A 173 22.84 -0.27 -31.81
CA ILE A 173 22.55 -1.69 -32.05
C ILE A 173 23.89 -2.45 -32.12
N LEU A 174 24.03 -3.49 -31.30
CA LEU A 174 25.31 -4.14 -31.02
C LEU A 174 25.30 -5.59 -31.54
N LEU A 175 26.41 -6.08 -32.10
CA LEU A 175 26.51 -7.51 -32.40
C LEU A 175 26.53 -8.33 -31.10
N PRO A 176 25.81 -9.47 -30.99
CA PRO A 176 25.84 -10.29 -29.78
C PRO A 176 27.28 -10.71 -29.40
N PRO A 177 27.70 -10.61 -28.12
CA PRO A 177 29.12 -10.78 -27.72
C PRO A 177 29.81 -12.11 -28.06
N ARG A 178 29.07 -13.16 -28.46
CA ARG A 178 29.61 -14.46 -28.88
C ARG A 178 29.74 -14.61 -30.41
N SER A 179 29.18 -13.67 -31.17
CA SER A 179 29.20 -13.67 -32.63
C SER A 179 30.46 -12.99 -33.16
N ARG A 180 30.93 -13.44 -34.32
CA ARG A 180 31.99 -12.83 -35.13
C ARG A 180 31.89 -13.37 -36.55
N GLY A 181 32.47 -12.68 -37.53
CA GLY A 181 32.58 -13.17 -38.90
C GLY A 181 32.76 -12.03 -39.91
N THR A 182 32.32 -12.27 -41.14
CA THR A 182 32.37 -11.28 -42.23
C THR A 182 30.96 -10.92 -42.66
N ILE A 183 30.66 -9.63 -42.82
CA ILE A 183 29.33 -9.15 -43.20
C ILE A 183 29.05 -9.53 -44.66
N THR A 184 28.05 -10.38 -44.90
CA THR A 184 27.61 -10.76 -46.25
C THR A 184 26.45 -9.91 -46.75
N TRP A 185 25.67 -9.32 -45.84
CA TRP A 185 24.58 -8.40 -46.16
C TRP A 185 24.26 -7.49 -44.96
N ILE A 186 23.87 -6.25 -45.24
CA ILE A 186 23.39 -5.28 -44.24
C ILE A 186 22.19 -4.51 -44.80
N ALA A 187 21.21 -4.22 -43.95
CA ALA A 187 20.03 -3.45 -44.32
C ALA A 187 20.40 -1.96 -44.60
N PRO A 188 19.76 -1.32 -45.60
CA PRO A 188 19.88 0.12 -45.81
C PRO A 188 19.20 0.92 -44.68
N ALA A 189 19.35 2.25 -44.69
CA ALA A 189 18.60 3.13 -43.80
C ALA A 189 17.09 3.08 -44.12
N GLY A 190 16.24 2.95 -43.10
CA GLY A 190 14.79 2.78 -43.29
C GLY A 190 14.03 2.49 -42.00
N GLU A 191 12.73 2.21 -42.12
CA GLU A 191 11.88 1.77 -41.01
C GLU A 191 11.78 0.24 -40.97
N TYR A 192 12.16 -0.36 -39.84
CA TYR A 192 12.15 -1.81 -39.63
C TYR A 192 11.47 -2.17 -38.30
N THR A 193 10.73 -3.29 -38.27
CA THR A 193 10.27 -3.91 -37.02
C THR A 193 11.40 -4.71 -36.35
N LEU A 194 11.20 -5.12 -35.10
CA LEU A 194 12.25 -5.78 -34.31
C LEU A 194 12.66 -7.17 -34.83
N ASP A 195 11.75 -7.93 -35.43
CA ASP A 195 12.03 -9.27 -35.96
C ASP A 195 12.57 -9.26 -37.41
N GLU A 196 12.66 -8.09 -38.05
CA GLU A 196 13.26 -7.97 -39.38
C GLU A 196 14.78 -8.14 -39.35
N LYS A 197 15.32 -8.87 -40.34
CA LYS A 197 16.75 -9.11 -40.52
C LYS A 197 17.46 -7.81 -40.92
N ILE A 198 18.44 -7.40 -40.11
CA ILE A 198 19.24 -6.18 -40.32
C ILE A 198 20.65 -6.50 -40.80
N LEU A 199 21.21 -7.66 -40.40
CA LEU A 199 22.57 -8.06 -40.72
C LEU A 199 22.65 -9.56 -41.00
N GLU A 200 23.45 -9.95 -42.00
CA GLU A 200 23.89 -11.32 -42.23
C GLU A 200 25.41 -11.38 -42.06
N VAL A 201 25.90 -12.33 -41.26
CA VAL A 201 27.33 -12.54 -41.01
C VAL A 201 27.68 -13.99 -41.30
N GLU A 202 28.76 -14.22 -42.04
CA GLU A 202 29.29 -15.55 -42.32
C GLU A 202 30.54 -15.85 -41.49
N PHE A 203 30.58 -17.02 -40.85
CA PHE A 203 31.70 -17.53 -40.08
C PHE A 203 31.82 -19.06 -40.24
N ASP A 204 33.03 -19.56 -40.52
CA ASP A 204 33.32 -20.98 -40.79
C ASP A 204 32.33 -21.65 -41.78
N GLY A 205 31.93 -20.92 -42.83
CA GLY A 205 30.98 -21.38 -43.85
C GLY A 205 29.51 -21.46 -43.40
N LYS A 206 29.18 -20.95 -42.20
CA LYS A 206 27.80 -20.83 -41.70
C LYS A 206 27.38 -19.37 -41.68
N LYS A 207 26.23 -19.09 -42.29
CA LYS A 207 25.55 -17.78 -42.23
C LYS A 207 24.69 -17.69 -40.98
N SER A 208 24.72 -16.53 -40.33
CA SER A 208 23.95 -16.21 -39.13
C SER A 208 23.28 -14.84 -39.29
N ASP A 209 22.00 -14.79 -38.93
CA ASP A 209 21.14 -13.62 -39.11
C ASP A 209 20.98 -12.86 -37.78
N PHE A 210 21.00 -11.53 -37.84
CA PHE A 210 20.79 -10.66 -36.68
C PHE A 210 19.75 -9.58 -37.01
N THR A 211 18.92 -9.26 -36.01
CA THR A 211 17.82 -8.28 -36.07
C THR A 211 18.12 -7.08 -35.16
N LEU A 212 17.16 -6.17 -34.92
CA LEU A 212 17.37 -5.01 -34.05
C LEU A 212 17.57 -5.33 -32.55
N TYR A 213 17.39 -6.58 -32.12
CA TYR A 213 17.53 -7.01 -30.72
C TYR A 213 18.28 -8.35 -30.60
N HIS A 214 18.76 -8.66 -29.40
CA HIS A 214 19.29 -9.98 -29.07
C HIS A 214 18.85 -10.43 -27.67
N THR A 215 18.92 -11.74 -27.42
CA THR A 215 18.72 -12.29 -26.07
C THR A 215 20.04 -12.43 -25.31
N TRP A 216 20.02 -12.26 -23.99
CA TRP A 216 21.18 -12.50 -23.12
C TRP A 216 20.79 -13.10 -21.76
N PRO A 217 21.49 -14.14 -21.26
CA PRO A 217 21.19 -14.79 -19.98
C PRO A 217 21.46 -13.91 -18.77
N VAL A 218 20.46 -13.71 -17.90
CA VAL A 218 20.52 -12.72 -16.80
C VAL A 218 21.55 -13.05 -15.72
N ARG A 219 21.84 -14.34 -15.54
CA ARG A 219 22.83 -14.84 -14.56
C ARG A 219 24.28 -14.70 -15.04
N VAL A 220 24.54 -14.33 -16.29
CA VAL A 220 25.89 -14.17 -16.85
C VAL A 220 26.17 -12.67 -17.06
N PRO A 221 27.21 -12.10 -16.43
CA PRO A 221 27.58 -10.71 -16.68
C PRO A 221 27.97 -10.50 -18.14
N ARG A 222 27.53 -9.37 -18.72
CA ARG A 222 27.89 -9.01 -20.10
C ARG A 222 29.39 -8.68 -20.19
N PRO A 223 30.14 -9.27 -21.14
CA PRO A 223 31.59 -9.13 -21.22
C PRO A 223 32.02 -7.71 -21.60
N VAL A 224 33.16 -7.30 -21.05
CA VAL A 224 33.82 -6.02 -21.31
C VAL A 224 35.27 -6.27 -21.73
N THR A 225 35.89 -5.29 -22.38
CA THR A 225 37.30 -5.36 -22.79
C THR A 225 38.22 -5.25 -21.57
N GLU A 226 37.98 -4.25 -20.72
CA GLU A 226 38.76 -4.00 -19.50
C GLU A 226 37.91 -3.26 -18.44
N LYS A 227 38.06 -3.62 -17.15
CA LYS A 227 37.51 -2.82 -16.04
C LYS A 227 38.47 -1.67 -15.73
N LEU A 228 37.95 -0.43 -15.72
CA LEU A 228 38.70 0.77 -15.38
C LEU A 228 38.45 1.20 -13.92
N SER A 229 39.40 1.94 -13.35
CA SER A 229 39.15 2.66 -12.10
C SER A 229 38.17 3.81 -12.33
N ALA A 230 37.17 3.93 -11.46
CA ALA A 230 36.19 5.02 -11.50
C ALA A 230 36.75 6.27 -10.80
N ASP A 231 36.84 7.36 -11.56
CA ASP A 231 37.57 8.60 -11.28
C ASP A 231 36.67 9.86 -11.28
N TYR A 232 35.45 9.74 -11.80
CA TYR A 232 34.49 10.83 -11.98
C TYR A 232 33.30 10.68 -11.01
N PRO A 233 32.83 11.76 -10.35
CA PRO A 233 31.79 11.66 -9.33
C PRO A 233 30.40 11.38 -9.91
N LEU A 234 29.66 10.52 -9.21
CA LEU A 234 28.20 10.39 -9.35
C LEU A 234 27.57 11.52 -8.53
N LEU A 235 27.29 12.65 -9.17
CA LEU A 235 26.62 13.77 -8.51
C LEU A 235 25.17 13.38 -8.20
N THR A 236 24.74 13.60 -6.97
CA THR A 236 23.39 13.29 -6.47
C THR A 236 22.52 14.54 -6.33
N GLY A 237 23.14 15.72 -6.27
CA GLY A 237 22.48 17.00 -6.00
C GLY A 237 22.16 17.24 -4.53
N GLN A 238 22.57 16.34 -3.62
CA GLN A 238 22.39 16.45 -2.18
C GLN A 238 23.74 16.78 -1.51
N ARG A 239 23.81 17.92 -0.80
CA ARG A 239 25.05 18.50 -0.26
C ARG A 239 25.86 17.54 0.61
N VAL A 240 25.19 16.85 1.55
CA VAL A 240 25.83 15.86 2.44
C VAL A 240 26.36 14.62 1.69
N LEU A 241 25.71 14.20 0.60
CA LEU A 241 26.16 13.09 -0.23
C LEU A 241 27.35 13.49 -1.08
N ASP A 242 27.24 14.59 -1.83
CA ASP A 242 28.24 15.02 -2.81
C ASP A 242 29.50 15.61 -2.16
N ALA A 243 29.42 16.08 -0.90
CA ALA A 243 30.57 16.56 -0.13
C ALA A 243 31.15 15.53 0.85
N LEU A 244 30.36 15.02 1.81
CA LEU A 244 30.92 14.22 2.91
C LEU A 244 31.13 12.75 2.53
N PHE A 245 30.22 12.16 1.75
CA PHE A 245 30.20 10.72 1.44
C PHE A 245 30.07 10.43 -0.07
N PRO A 246 30.88 11.05 -0.94
CA PRO A 246 30.65 11.03 -2.39
C PRO A 246 30.82 9.63 -2.99
N CYS A 247 30.06 9.37 -4.06
CA CYS A 247 30.18 8.18 -4.89
C CYS A 247 30.73 8.52 -6.28
N VAL A 248 31.16 7.51 -7.03
CA VAL A 248 31.73 7.61 -8.38
C VAL A 248 30.80 6.98 -9.41
N GLN A 249 30.88 7.43 -10.65
CA GLN A 249 30.21 6.75 -11.77
C GLN A 249 30.87 5.39 -12.01
N GLY A 250 30.13 4.31 -11.76
CA GLY A 250 30.67 2.95 -11.65
C GLY A 250 30.83 2.44 -10.21
N GLY A 251 30.42 3.23 -9.21
CA GLY A 251 30.58 2.90 -7.79
C GLY A 251 29.51 1.98 -7.21
N THR A 252 29.74 1.53 -5.97
CA THR A 252 28.80 0.68 -5.21
C THR A 252 28.45 1.36 -3.88
N THR A 253 27.17 1.71 -3.73
CA THR A 253 26.61 2.40 -2.55
C THR A 253 25.57 1.54 -1.85
N CYS A 254 25.68 1.47 -0.53
CA CYS A 254 24.68 0.92 0.38
C CYS A 254 23.93 2.05 1.10
N ILE A 255 22.60 2.03 1.07
CA ILE A 255 21.72 2.92 1.86
C ILE A 255 20.91 2.07 2.85
N PRO A 256 21.44 1.78 4.05
CA PRO A 256 20.68 1.13 5.10
C PRO A 256 19.89 2.15 5.92
N GLY A 257 18.70 1.75 6.34
CA GLY A 257 17.91 2.51 7.29
C GLY A 257 16.61 1.78 7.61
N ALA A 258 15.99 2.13 8.73
CA ALA A 258 14.67 1.64 9.04
C ALA A 258 13.62 2.14 8.03
N PHE A 259 12.40 1.60 8.12
CA PHE A 259 11.24 2.08 7.35
C PHE A 259 10.92 3.54 7.75
N GLY A 260 10.38 4.32 6.81
CA GLY A 260 10.07 5.74 7.01
C GLY A 260 11.27 6.70 7.13
N CYS A 261 12.53 6.23 7.06
CA CYS A 261 13.71 7.07 7.26
C CYS A 261 14.11 7.93 6.03
N GLY A 262 13.41 7.81 4.89
CA GLY A 262 13.69 8.61 3.68
C GLY A 262 14.50 7.91 2.58
N LYS A 263 14.72 6.58 2.66
CA LYS A 263 15.44 5.81 1.61
C LYS A 263 14.90 6.08 0.21
N THR A 264 13.59 5.88 0.01
CA THR A 264 12.90 6.08 -1.27
C THR A 264 13.00 7.52 -1.77
N VAL A 265 13.00 8.51 -0.86
CA VAL A 265 13.18 9.93 -1.21
C VAL A 265 14.58 10.19 -1.76
N ILE A 266 15.63 9.58 -1.16
CA ILE A 266 17.00 9.68 -1.68
C ILE A 266 17.12 8.96 -3.04
N SER A 267 16.55 7.76 -3.18
CA SER A 267 16.46 7.04 -4.46
C SER A 267 15.75 7.86 -5.55
N GLN A 268 14.68 8.56 -5.18
CA GLN A 268 13.92 9.41 -6.09
C GLN A 268 14.69 10.68 -6.48
N SER A 269 15.32 11.37 -5.53
CA SER A 269 16.19 12.53 -5.81
C SER A 269 17.38 12.15 -6.69
N LEU A 270 17.98 10.97 -6.48
CA LEU A 270 19.00 10.43 -7.37
C LEU A 270 18.46 10.17 -8.79
N SER A 271 17.23 9.69 -8.92
CA SER A 271 16.56 9.49 -10.22
C SER A 271 16.22 10.81 -10.94
N LYS A 272 15.83 11.84 -10.18
CA LYS A 272 15.60 13.19 -10.69
C LYS A 272 16.90 13.85 -11.17
N TYR A 273 17.92 13.87 -10.31
CA TYR A 273 19.04 14.82 -10.43
C TYR A 273 20.40 14.21 -10.74
N SER A 274 20.56 12.88 -10.77
CA SER A 274 21.89 12.31 -11.06
C SER A 274 22.36 12.58 -12.48
N ASN A 275 23.68 12.70 -12.62
CA ASN A 275 24.40 12.85 -13.89
C ASN A 275 24.47 11.53 -14.70
N SER A 276 23.42 10.70 -14.62
CA SER A 276 23.28 9.40 -15.30
C SER A 276 22.52 9.56 -16.62
N ASP A 277 23.00 8.87 -17.66
CA ASP A 277 22.36 8.80 -18.98
C ASP A 277 21.12 7.89 -18.98
N ALA A 278 21.07 6.92 -18.06
CA ALA A 278 19.99 5.94 -17.92
C ALA A 278 19.80 5.49 -16.47
N ILE A 279 18.56 5.19 -16.08
CA ILE A 279 18.18 4.78 -14.70
C ILE A 279 17.34 3.49 -14.74
N ILE A 280 17.61 2.56 -13.83
CA ILE A 280 16.85 1.30 -13.65
C ILE A 280 16.35 1.20 -12.20
N TYR A 281 15.06 0.90 -11.96
CA TYR A 281 14.40 0.96 -10.63
C TYR A 281 13.32 -0.14 -10.41
N VAL A 282 13.00 -0.51 -9.15
CA VAL A 282 12.26 -1.74 -8.72
C VAL A 282 11.31 -1.51 -7.50
N GLY A 283 10.16 -2.22 -7.37
CA GLY A 283 9.23 -2.13 -6.20
C GLY A 283 7.73 -2.54 -6.38
N CYS A 284 6.78 -2.07 -5.50
CA CYS A 284 5.53 -2.81 -5.08
C CYS A 284 4.12 -1.99 -4.93
N PHE A 285 2.82 -1.52 -4.75
CA PHE A 285 1.45 -2.01 -4.20
C PHE A 285 0.17 -1.63 -5.08
N ALA A 286 -1.11 -2.06 -4.77
CA ALA A 286 -2.39 -1.89 -5.56
C ALA A 286 -3.77 -1.58 -4.81
N LYS A 287 -4.97 -2.15 -5.19
CA LYS A 287 -6.35 -1.48 -5.19
C LYS A 287 -7.64 -2.11 -4.51
N GLY A 288 -8.43 -1.33 -3.71
CA GLY A 288 -9.94 -1.34 -3.68
C GLY A 288 -10.75 -1.55 -2.36
N THR A 289 -11.18 -0.51 -1.60
CA THR A 289 -12.07 -0.62 -0.39
C THR A 289 -13.00 0.60 -0.21
N ASN A 290 -14.04 0.58 0.65
CA ASN A 290 -15.02 1.69 0.81
C ASN A 290 -15.13 2.25 2.25
N VAL A 291 -15.22 3.57 2.40
CA VAL A 291 -15.18 4.33 3.68
C VAL A 291 -16.36 5.32 3.79
N LEU A 292 -16.75 5.69 5.01
CA LEU A 292 -17.78 6.69 5.27
C LEU A 292 -17.15 8.08 5.51
N MET A 293 -17.52 9.04 4.66
CA MET A 293 -17.04 10.42 4.70
C MET A 293 -17.81 11.25 5.74
N ALA A 294 -17.25 12.39 6.16
CA ALA A 294 -17.80 13.22 7.23
C ALA A 294 -19.11 13.96 6.87
N ASP A 295 -19.47 14.03 5.58
CA ASP A 295 -20.75 14.52 5.07
C ASP A 295 -21.83 13.42 4.96
N GLY A 296 -21.47 12.16 5.30
CA GLY A 296 -22.32 10.98 5.16
C GLY A 296 -22.26 10.33 3.78
N SER A 297 -21.44 10.81 2.85
CA SER A 297 -21.19 10.12 1.57
C SER A 297 -20.31 8.88 1.76
N ILE A 298 -20.33 7.98 0.77
CA ILE A 298 -19.50 6.78 0.73
C ILE A 298 -18.52 6.93 -0.42
N GLU A 299 -17.23 6.96 -0.11
CA GLU A 299 -16.17 6.99 -1.12
C GLU A 299 -15.38 5.69 -1.17
N CYS A 300 -14.76 5.45 -2.31
CA CYS A 300 -13.74 4.42 -2.44
C CYS A 300 -12.43 4.96 -1.85
N ILE A 301 -11.74 4.15 -1.07
CA ILE A 301 -10.55 4.53 -0.28
C ILE A 301 -9.37 4.94 -1.18
N GLU A 302 -9.37 4.49 -2.44
CA GLU A 302 -8.47 4.94 -3.51
C GLU A 302 -8.72 6.38 -3.98
N ASN A 303 -9.95 6.88 -3.83
CA ASN A 303 -10.37 8.23 -4.25
C ASN A 303 -10.19 9.27 -3.14
N ILE A 304 -10.06 8.84 -1.89
CA ILE A 304 -9.86 9.76 -0.74
C ILE A 304 -8.51 10.45 -0.87
N GLU A 305 -8.50 11.76 -0.66
CA GLU A 305 -7.32 12.63 -0.74
C GLU A 305 -6.92 13.19 0.64
N VAL A 306 -5.71 13.76 0.75
CA VAL A 306 -5.26 14.45 1.97
C VAL A 306 -6.08 15.73 2.19
N GLY A 307 -6.44 16.03 3.44
CA GLY A 307 -7.37 17.11 3.80
C GLY A 307 -8.85 16.76 3.66
N ASN A 308 -9.19 15.60 3.08
CA ASN A 308 -10.55 15.05 3.17
C ASN A 308 -10.91 14.76 4.63
N LYS A 309 -12.22 14.66 4.91
CA LYS A 309 -12.75 14.42 6.26
C LYS A 309 -13.59 13.15 6.28
N VAL A 310 -13.23 12.21 7.14
CA VAL A 310 -13.94 10.93 7.34
C VAL A 310 -14.75 10.95 8.65
N MET A 311 -15.74 10.07 8.75
CA MET A 311 -16.64 10.01 9.90
C MET A 311 -15.98 9.30 11.11
N GLY A 312 -15.81 10.01 12.23
CA GLY A 312 -15.38 9.44 13.50
C GLY A 312 -16.50 8.66 14.21
N LYS A 313 -16.13 7.79 15.16
CA LYS A 313 -17.09 6.97 15.94
C LYS A 313 -18.05 7.78 16.83
N ASP A 314 -17.72 9.05 17.06
CA ASP A 314 -18.49 10.05 17.81
C ASP A 314 -19.39 10.91 16.89
N GLY A 315 -19.43 10.63 15.59
CA GLY A 315 -20.13 11.43 14.58
C GLY A 315 -19.44 12.75 14.23
N ARG A 316 -18.18 12.95 14.65
CA ARG A 316 -17.40 14.17 14.34
C ARG A 316 -16.46 13.91 13.15
N PRO A 317 -16.16 14.94 12.33
CA PRO A 317 -15.15 14.82 11.28
C PRO A 317 -13.77 14.50 11.87
N ARG A 318 -13.01 13.64 11.18
CA ARG A 318 -11.58 13.41 11.36
C ARG A 318 -10.86 13.73 10.06
N GLU A 319 -9.79 14.52 10.13
CA GLU A 319 -9.06 14.99 8.94
C GLU A 319 -7.97 13.99 8.54
N VAL A 320 -7.90 13.68 7.24
CA VAL A 320 -6.94 12.75 6.66
C VAL A 320 -5.62 13.48 6.41
N ILE A 321 -4.57 13.16 7.19
CA ILE A 321 -3.23 13.74 7.01
C ILE A 321 -2.39 12.90 6.03
N LYS A 322 -2.57 11.57 6.00
CA LYS A 322 -1.82 10.69 5.10
C LYS A 322 -2.68 9.52 4.59
N LEU A 323 -2.30 8.98 3.45
CA LEU A 323 -2.92 7.82 2.80
C LEU A 323 -1.88 6.70 2.60
N PRO A 324 -1.49 5.99 3.67
CA PRO A 324 -0.58 4.85 3.60
C PRO A 324 -1.27 3.63 2.97
N ARG A 325 -1.13 3.47 1.67
CA ARG A 325 -1.65 2.32 0.91
C ARG A 325 -0.60 1.19 0.98
N GLY A 326 -0.89 -0.02 0.50
CA GLY A 326 -0.16 -1.19 0.98
C GLY A 326 -0.37 -2.52 0.26
N ARG A 327 0.52 -3.50 0.50
CA ARG A 327 0.39 -4.90 0.08
C ARG A 327 0.96 -5.83 1.17
N GLU A 328 0.09 -6.59 1.83
CA GLU A 328 0.42 -7.46 2.97
C GLU A 328 -0.62 -8.59 3.08
N THR A 329 -0.31 -9.66 3.81
CA THR A 329 -1.24 -10.74 4.16
C THR A 329 -2.56 -10.18 4.66
N MET A 330 -3.64 -10.43 3.91
CA MET A 330 -4.96 -9.94 4.28
C MET A 330 -5.68 -10.89 5.22
N TYR A 331 -6.60 -10.31 5.98
CA TYR A 331 -7.54 -11.00 6.84
C TYR A 331 -8.95 -10.52 6.53
N SER A 332 -9.83 -11.47 6.20
CA SER A 332 -11.26 -11.22 6.19
C SER A 332 -11.78 -11.29 7.62
N VAL A 333 -12.19 -10.14 8.15
CA VAL A 333 -13.00 -10.08 9.37
C VAL A 333 -14.43 -10.39 8.97
N VAL A 334 -14.96 -11.53 9.43
CA VAL A 334 -16.34 -11.95 9.16
C VAL A 334 -17.12 -12.06 10.48
N GLN A 335 -18.31 -11.46 10.54
CA GLN A 335 -19.18 -11.59 11.72
C GLN A 335 -19.61 -13.05 11.94
N LYS A 336 -19.35 -13.54 13.15
CA LYS A 336 -19.76 -14.88 13.59
C LYS A 336 -21.24 -14.88 13.95
N SER A 337 -22.08 -15.51 13.14
CA SER A 337 -23.48 -15.75 13.48
C SER A 337 -23.58 -16.79 14.62
N GLN A 338 -24.53 -16.59 15.55
CA GLN A 338 -24.77 -17.54 16.65
C GLN A 338 -25.66 -18.73 16.22
N HIS A 339 -26.25 -18.65 15.04
CA HIS A 339 -27.14 -19.68 14.51
C HIS A 339 -26.32 -20.83 13.93
N ARG A 340 -26.20 -21.92 14.70
CA ARG A 340 -25.74 -23.20 14.15
C ARG A 340 -26.67 -23.61 13.01
N ALA A 341 -26.12 -23.77 11.80
CA ALA A 341 -26.74 -24.66 10.83
C ALA A 341 -26.92 -26.04 11.49
N HIS A 342 -28.13 -26.60 11.42
CA HIS A 342 -28.34 -27.98 11.85
C HIS A 342 -27.48 -28.89 10.98
N LYS A 343 -26.81 -29.88 11.58
CA LYS A 343 -25.84 -30.79 10.92
C LYS A 343 -26.39 -31.62 9.74
N SER A 344 -27.66 -31.44 9.39
CA SER A 344 -28.42 -32.17 8.38
C SER A 344 -28.71 -31.37 7.11
N ASP A 345 -28.34 -30.09 7.04
CA ASP A 345 -28.77 -29.19 5.96
C ASP A 345 -27.64 -28.24 5.54
N SER A 346 -26.81 -28.71 4.59
CA SER A 346 -25.70 -27.96 3.99
C SER A 346 -26.13 -27.00 2.88
N SER A 347 -27.43 -26.83 2.63
CA SER A 347 -27.96 -26.03 1.51
C SER A 347 -28.19 -24.55 1.82
N ARG A 348 -28.01 -24.13 3.08
CA ARG A 348 -28.36 -22.77 3.53
C ARG A 348 -27.19 -21.80 3.44
N GLU A 349 -27.32 -20.81 2.57
CA GLU A 349 -26.49 -19.62 2.61
C GLU A 349 -26.67 -18.87 3.95
N VAL A 350 -25.56 -18.52 4.60
CA VAL A 350 -25.55 -17.63 5.76
C VAL A 350 -25.22 -16.22 5.26
N PRO A 351 -26.10 -15.22 5.42
CA PRO A 351 -25.82 -13.87 4.94
C PRO A 351 -24.67 -13.23 5.73
N GLU A 352 -23.58 -12.87 5.04
CA GLU A 352 -22.40 -12.20 5.61
C GLU A 352 -22.68 -10.71 5.90
N LEU A 353 -23.33 -10.39 7.02
CA LEU A 353 -23.84 -9.04 7.30
C LEU A 353 -22.79 -8.00 7.70
N LEU A 354 -21.63 -8.42 8.21
CA LEU A 354 -20.47 -7.56 8.43
C LEU A 354 -19.24 -8.32 7.95
N LYS A 355 -18.60 -7.74 6.95
CA LYS A 355 -17.38 -8.23 6.34
C LYS A 355 -16.55 -7.02 5.92
N PHE A 356 -15.27 -7.04 6.25
CA PHE A 356 -14.27 -6.18 5.65
C PHE A 356 -12.95 -6.94 5.56
N THR A 357 -12.11 -6.52 4.63
CA THR A 357 -10.76 -7.04 4.48
C THR A 357 -9.80 -6.01 5.07
N CYS A 358 -8.83 -6.48 5.86
CA CYS A 358 -7.80 -5.66 6.48
C CYS A 358 -6.48 -6.42 6.47
N ASN A 359 -5.36 -5.73 6.44
CA ASN A 359 -4.04 -6.33 6.38
C ASN A 359 -3.51 -6.76 7.76
N ALA A 360 -2.45 -7.56 7.79
CA ALA A 360 -1.91 -8.17 9.01
C ALA A 360 -1.54 -7.17 10.11
N THR A 361 -1.02 -5.99 9.75
CA THR A 361 -0.69 -4.88 10.67
C THR A 361 -1.88 -3.98 11.03
N HIS A 362 -3.07 -4.20 10.46
CA HIS A 362 -4.23 -3.37 10.79
C HIS A 362 -4.65 -3.56 12.25
N GLU A 363 -4.73 -2.45 12.99
CA GLU A 363 -5.17 -2.45 14.39
C GLU A 363 -6.69 -2.60 14.50
N LEU A 364 -7.14 -3.80 14.87
CA LEU A 364 -8.54 -4.11 15.14
C LEU A 364 -8.96 -3.45 16.45
N VAL A 365 -9.96 -2.56 16.39
CA VAL A 365 -10.55 -1.95 17.60
C VAL A 365 -11.43 -2.99 18.31
N VAL A 366 -10.94 -3.49 19.44
CA VAL A 366 -11.54 -4.61 20.17
C VAL A 366 -11.94 -4.25 21.60
N ARG A 367 -13.01 -4.88 22.07
CA ARG A 367 -13.44 -4.84 23.47
C ARG A 367 -13.49 -6.24 24.04
N THR A 368 -13.12 -6.38 25.32
CA THR A 368 -13.07 -7.67 26.02
C THR A 368 -13.71 -7.51 27.41
N PRO A 369 -14.80 -8.21 27.73
CA PRO A 369 -15.51 -8.04 28.99
C PRO A 369 -14.66 -8.53 30.16
N ARG A 370 -14.76 -7.86 31.32
CA ARG A 370 -14.02 -8.26 32.53
C ARG A 370 -14.58 -9.54 33.13
N SER A 371 -14.02 -10.69 32.73
CA SER A 371 -14.39 -12.00 33.25
C SER A 371 -13.75 -12.27 34.62
N VAL A 372 -14.50 -12.97 35.47
CA VAL A 372 -14.04 -13.55 36.74
C VAL A 372 -14.62 -14.96 36.83
N ARG A 373 -13.79 -15.97 37.04
CA ARG A 373 -14.19 -17.36 37.26
C ARG A 373 -13.55 -17.91 38.54
N ARG A 374 -14.23 -18.86 39.17
CA ARG A 374 -13.78 -19.60 40.36
C ARG A 374 -13.81 -21.09 40.04
N LEU A 375 -12.74 -21.82 40.39
CA LEU A 375 -12.59 -23.25 40.19
C LEU A 375 -12.01 -23.88 41.46
N SER A 376 -12.27 -25.16 41.68
CA SER A 376 -11.53 -25.99 42.64
C SER A 376 -10.66 -26.99 41.88
N ARG A 377 -9.45 -27.26 42.39
CA ARG A 377 -8.48 -28.14 41.73
C ARG A 377 -7.64 -28.90 42.75
N THR A 378 -7.70 -30.23 42.70
CA THR A 378 -6.88 -31.11 43.55
C THR A 378 -5.50 -31.33 42.90
N ILE A 379 -4.43 -31.09 43.65
CA ILE A 379 -3.03 -31.30 43.22
C ILE A 379 -2.30 -32.04 44.34
N LYS A 380 -1.71 -33.20 44.02
CA LYS A 380 -0.98 -34.07 44.97
C LYS A 380 -1.75 -34.39 46.27
N GLY A 381 -3.08 -34.51 46.19
CA GLY A 381 -3.95 -34.80 47.35
C GLY A 381 -4.37 -33.59 48.18
N VAL A 382 -3.91 -32.37 47.84
CA VAL A 382 -4.36 -31.11 48.45
C VAL A 382 -5.33 -30.41 47.51
N GLU A 383 -6.44 -29.89 48.03
CA GLU A 383 -7.39 -29.09 47.25
C GLU A 383 -7.05 -27.59 47.31
N TYR A 384 -7.04 -26.97 46.13
CA TYR A 384 -6.81 -25.55 45.93
C TYR A 384 -8.07 -24.88 45.36
N PHE A 385 -8.30 -23.64 45.78
CA PHE A 385 -9.30 -22.74 45.22
C PHE A 385 -8.62 -21.76 44.27
N GLU A 386 -8.99 -21.80 43.00
CA GLU A 386 -8.35 -21.04 41.91
C GLU A 386 -9.30 -19.95 41.39
N VAL A 387 -8.91 -18.69 41.51
CA VAL A 387 -9.62 -17.54 40.92
C VAL A 387 -8.92 -17.15 39.62
N ILE A 388 -9.69 -17.05 38.53
CA ILE A 388 -9.19 -16.63 37.22
C ILE A 388 -9.79 -15.26 36.87
N THR A 389 -8.93 -14.26 36.71
CA THR A 389 -9.23 -12.91 36.23
C THR A 389 -8.75 -12.73 34.78
N PHE A 390 -9.35 -11.78 34.07
CA PHE A 390 -8.79 -11.25 32.82
C PHE A 390 -8.00 -9.98 33.14
N GLU A 391 -6.71 -9.96 32.86
CA GLU A 391 -5.83 -8.81 33.15
C GLU A 391 -5.02 -8.46 31.88
N MET A 392 -4.71 -7.18 31.66
CA MET A 392 -3.79 -6.79 30.60
C MET A 392 -2.37 -7.28 30.93
N GLY A 393 -1.61 -7.65 29.91
CA GLY A 393 -0.17 -7.83 30.07
C GLY A 393 0.54 -8.21 28.79
N GLN A 394 1.85 -8.05 28.85
CA GLN A 394 2.74 -8.30 27.71
C GLN A 394 2.96 -9.80 27.49
N LYS A 395 3.03 -10.19 26.21
CA LYS A 395 3.40 -11.53 25.73
C LYS A 395 4.36 -11.38 24.55
N LYS A 396 5.40 -12.21 24.49
CA LYS A 396 6.29 -12.28 23.32
C LYS A 396 5.59 -13.04 22.19
N ALA A 397 5.50 -12.42 21.03
CA ALA A 397 4.96 -13.00 19.80
C ALA A 397 5.98 -13.96 19.14
N PRO A 398 5.55 -14.84 18.20
CA PRO A 398 6.44 -15.80 17.53
C PRO A 398 7.56 -15.14 16.72
N ASP A 399 7.34 -13.93 16.22
CA ASP A 399 8.32 -13.07 15.53
C ASP A 399 9.29 -12.34 16.48
N GLY A 400 9.09 -12.48 17.79
CA GLY A 400 9.91 -11.86 18.83
C GLY A 400 9.43 -10.50 19.35
N ARG A 401 8.39 -9.87 18.75
CA ARG A 401 7.80 -8.62 19.26
C ARG A 401 7.21 -8.82 20.66
N ILE A 402 7.16 -7.74 21.46
CA ILE A 402 6.40 -7.71 22.72
C ILE A 402 5.05 -7.07 22.41
N VAL A 403 3.97 -7.83 22.60
CA VAL A 403 2.59 -7.41 22.31
C VAL A 403 1.80 -7.34 23.61
N GLU A 404 1.08 -6.24 23.83
CA GLU A 404 0.15 -6.12 24.97
C GLU A 404 -1.18 -6.77 24.64
N LEU A 405 -1.67 -7.66 25.51
CA LEU A 405 -2.96 -8.33 25.31
C LEU A 405 -3.65 -8.70 26.61
N VAL A 406 -4.97 -8.92 26.54
CA VAL A 406 -5.72 -9.48 27.66
C VAL A 406 -5.35 -10.96 27.82
N LYS A 407 -4.89 -11.33 29.02
CA LYS A 407 -4.52 -12.71 29.39
C LYS A 407 -5.37 -13.22 30.56
N GLU A 408 -5.49 -14.53 30.67
CA GLU A 408 -5.99 -15.16 31.89
C GLU A 408 -4.88 -15.15 32.94
N VAL A 409 -5.16 -14.58 34.11
CA VAL A 409 -4.30 -14.66 35.29
C VAL A 409 -5.04 -15.53 36.30
N SER A 410 -4.42 -16.62 36.77
CA SER A 410 -4.97 -17.43 37.84
C SER A 410 -4.18 -17.27 39.13
N LYS A 411 -4.90 -17.26 40.26
CA LYS A 411 -4.34 -17.18 41.61
C LYS A 411 -4.96 -18.31 42.43
N SER A 412 -4.13 -19.25 42.89
CA SER A 412 -4.52 -20.46 43.60
C SER A 412 -4.20 -20.35 45.10
N TYR A 413 -5.19 -20.62 45.95
CA TYR A 413 -5.09 -20.57 47.40
C TYR A 413 -5.41 -21.95 48.01
N PRO A 414 -4.70 -22.43 49.06
CA PRO A 414 -5.09 -23.65 49.77
C PRO A 414 -6.47 -23.50 50.42
N ILE A 415 -7.27 -24.57 50.46
CA ILE A 415 -8.66 -24.49 50.99
C ILE A 415 -8.77 -23.92 52.42
N SER A 416 -7.74 -24.09 53.27
CA SER A 416 -7.71 -23.57 54.64
C SER A 416 -7.80 -22.04 54.77
N GLU A 417 -7.39 -21.28 53.75
CA GLU A 417 -7.44 -19.81 53.72
C GLU A 417 -8.12 -19.27 52.43
N GLY A 418 -8.56 -20.18 51.55
CA GLY A 418 -8.93 -19.88 50.17
C GLY A 418 -10.23 -19.09 49.98
N PRO A 419 -11.36 -19.46 50.61
CA PRO A 419 -12.67 -18.87 50.30
C PRO A 419 -12.76 -17.37 50.56
N GLU A 420 -12.19 -16.88 51.65
CA GLU A 420 -12.28 -15.47 52.06
C GLU A 420 -11.40 -14.60 51.18
N ARG A 421 -10.09 -14.90 51.08
CA ARG A 421 -9.15 -14.18 50.19
C ARG A 421 -9.58 -14.23 48.72
N ALA A 422 -10.21 -15.31 48.27
CA ALA A 422 -10.78 -15.39 46.93
C ALA A 422 -11.95 -14.41 46.73
N ASN A 423 -12.84 -14.26 47.72
CA ASN A 423 -13.94 -13.29 47.65
C ASN A 423 -13.43 -11.85 47.73
N GLU A 424 -12.45 -11.56 48.60
CA GLU A 424 -11.78 -10.25 48.66
C GLU A 424 -11.16 -9.85 47.32
N LEU A 425 -10.43 -10.75 46.67
CA LEU A 425 -9.82 -10.53 45.35
C LEU A 425 -10.88 -10.25 44.27
N VAL A 426 -12.03 -10.93 44.33
CA VAL A 426 -13.14 -10.73 43.40
C VAL A 426 -13.84 -9.39 43.63
N GLU A 427 -14.00 -8.96 44.89
CA GLU A 427 -14.52 -7.63 45.19
C GLU A 427 -13.54 -6.51 44.83
N SER A 428 -12.25 -6.66 45.12
CA SER A 428 -11.24 -5.66 44.79
C SER A 428 -11.14 -5.49 43.27
N TYR A 429 -11.11 -6.60 42.50
CA TYR A 429 -11.10 -6.56 41.04
C TYR A 429 -12.38 -5.91 40.44
N ARG A 430 -13.55 -6.10 41.07
CA ARG A 430 -14.80 -5.42 40.68
C ARG A 430 -14.81 -3.92 41.03
N LYS A 431 -14.22 -3.54 42.16
CA LYS A 431 -14.11 -2.15 42.62
C LYS A 431 -13.01 -1.36 41.91
N ALA A 432 -12.02 -2.04 41.31
CA ALA A 432 -10.79 -1.41 40.80
C ALA A 432 -10.95 -0.49 39.57
N SER A 433 -12.02 -0.59 38.75
CA SER A 433 -12.40 0.52 37.86
C SER A 433 -13.83 0.44 37.33
N ASN A 434 -14.42 1.60 37.06
CA ASN A 434 -15.81 1.78 36.61
C ASN A 434 -16.11 1.25 35.18
N LYS A 435 -15.12 0.76 34.41
CA LYS A 435 -15.36 0.19 33.07
C LYS A 435 -15.61 -1.32 33.15
N ALA A 436 -16.73 -1.79 32.59
CA ALA A 436 -17.12 -3.20 32.55
C ALA A 436 -16.30 -4.07 31.57
N TYR A 437 -15.57 -3.44 30.66
CA TYR A 437 -14.75 -4.08 29.63
C TYR A 437 -13.40 -3.37 29.48
N PHE A 438 -12.40 -4.11 29.01
CA PHE A 438 -11.20 -3.55 28.41
C PHE A 438 -11.53 -3.10 26.98
N GLU A 439 -10.89 -2.02 26.55
CA GLU A 439 -11.04 -1.38 25.24
C GLU A 439 -9.63 -1.08 24.77
N TRP A 440 -9.23 -1.70 23.66
CA TRP A 440 -7.83 -1.81 23.24
C TRP A 440 -7.76 -2.13 21.74
N THR A 441 -6.58 -1.98 21.15
CA THR A 441 -6.30 -2.39 19.76
C THR A 441 -5.40 -3.63 19.72
N ILE A 442 -5.51 -4.40 18.64
CA ILE A 442 -4.63 -5.54 18.36
C ILE A 442 -4.44 -5.69 16.85
N GLU A 443 -3.21 -5.89 16.39
CA GLU A 443 -2.94 -6.22 14.98
C GLU A 443 -3.69 -7.50 14.56
N ALA A 444 -4.22 -7.55 13.33
CA ALA A 444 -5.01 -8.69 12.85
C ALA A 444 -4.28 -10.05 13.01
N ARG A 445 -2.98 -10.12 12.70
CA ARG A 445 -2.17 -11.34 12.89
C ARG A 445 -2.05 -11.79 14.36
N ASP A 446 -2.03 -10.85 15.30
CA ASP A 446 -1.74 -11.11 16.71
C ASP A 446 -2.97 -11.62 17.49
N LEU A 447 -4.19 -11.58 16.92
CA LEU A 447 -5.37 -12.21 17.53
C LEU A 447 -5.19 -13.74 17.72
N SER A 448 -4.29 -14.35 16.95
CA SER A 448 -3.86 -15.74 17.13
C SER A 448 -3.25 -16.03 18.51
N LEU A 449 -2.65 -15.01 19.15
CA LEU A 449 -1.90 -15.12 20.40
C LEU A 449 -2.79 -15.13 21.65
N LEU A 450 -4.06 -14.75 21.53
CA LEU A 450 -5.03 -14.72 22.62
C LEU A 450 -5.37 -16.12 23.15
N GLY A 451 -5.47 -16.24 24.48
CA GLY A 451 -5.95 -17.47 25.12
C GLY A 451 -7.37 -17.82 24.67
N SER A 452 -7.68 -19.11 24.51
CA SER A 452 -8.90 -19.57 23.84
C SER A 452 -10.21 -19.11 24.49
N HIS A 453 -10.20 -18.82 25.80
CA HIS A 453 -11.33 -18.19 26.51
C HIS A 453 -11.43 -16.68 26.24
N VAL A 454 -10.30 -15.98 26.23
CA VAL A 454 -10.24 -14.53 25.95
C VAL A 454 -10.67 -14.27 24.52
N ARG A 455 -10.12 -15.00 23.54
CA ARG A 455 -10.50 -14.90 22.11
C ARG A 455 -11.99 -15.17 21.86
N LYS A 456 -12.65 -16.01 22.68
CA LYS A 456 -14.11 -16.24 22.62
C LYS A 456 -14.93 -15.11 23.27
N ALA A 457 -14.34 -14.31 24.16
CA ALA A 457 -14.99 -13.22 24.86
C ALA A 457 -14.75 -11.84 24.19
N THR A 458 -13.67 -11.70 23.43
CA THR A 458 -13.33 -10.49 22.68
C THR A 458 -14.23 -10.32 21.46
N TYR A 459 -14.67 -9.07 21.21
CA TYR A 459 -15.52 -8.68 20.09
C TYR A 459 -15.05 -7.35 19.49
N GLN A 460 -15.36 -7.12 18.20
CA GLN A 460 -15.16 -5.82 17.53
C GLN A 460 -16.38 -4.93 17.69
N THR A 461 -16.22 -3.63 17.42
CA THR A 461 -17.31 -2.63 17.55
C THR A 461 -17.75 -2.04 16.21
N TYR A 462 -19.06 -1.84 16.07
CA TYR A 462 -19.66 -0.94 15.08
C TYR A 462 -20.37 0.22 15.79
N ALA A 463 -20.45 1.38 15.15
CA ALA A 463 -21.02 2.60 15.72
C ALA A 463 -22.38 2.95 15.09
N PRO A 464 -23.29 3.60 15.83
CA PRO A 464 -24.42 4.31 15.22
C PRO A 464 -23.91 5.51 14.40
N ILE A 465 -24.66 5.88 13.36
CA ILE A 465 -24.37 7.11 12.59
C ILE A 465 -25.07 8.27 13.32
N LEU A 466 -24.28 9.01 14.13
CA LEU A 466 -24.76 10.15 14.92
C LEU A 466 -24.84 11.46 14.13
N TYR A 467 -24.23 11.51 12.95
CA TYR A 467 -24.44 12.57 11.96
C TYR A 467 -25.89 12.53 11.45
N GLU A 468 -26.50 13.70 11.29
CA GLU A 468 -27.86 13.87 10.77
C GLU A 468 -27.83 14.80 9.54
N ASN A 469 -28.51 14.40 8.47
CA ASN A 469 -28.81 15.23 7.30
C ASN A 469 -30.32 15.26 7.08
N ASP A 470 -30.85 16.28 6.41
CA ASP A 470 -32.29 16.53 6.31
C ASP A 470 -32.87 16.20 4.91
N HIS A 471 -32.41 15.11 4.29
CA HIS A 471 -32.79 14.72 2.91
C HIS A 471 -34.31 14.63 2.69
N PHE A 472 -35.08 14.10 3.63
CA PHE A 472 -36.55 14.09 3.52
C PHE A 472 -37.18 15.49 3.53
N PHE A 473 -36.65 16.42 4.34
CA PHE A 473 -37.14 17.80 4.40
C PHE A 473 -36.78 18.56 3.11
N ASP A 474 -35.55 18.36 2.62
CA ASP A 474 -35.03 18.90 1.37
C ASP A 474 -35.82 18.41 0.14
N TYR A 475 -36.21 17.13 0.14
CA TYR A 475 -37.12 16.58 -0.86
C TYR A 475 -38.51 17.21 -0.74
N MET A 476 -39.06 17.31 0.49
CA MET A 476 -40.39 17.89 0.69
C MET A 476 -40.48 19.35 0.20
N GLN A 477 -39.45 20.18 0.43
CA GLN A 477 -39.40 21.56 -0.10
C GLN A 477 -39.50 21.64 -1.62
N LYS A 478 -38.92 20.65 -2.34
CA LYS A 478 -38.88 20.58 -3.81
C LYS A 478 -40.09 19.83 -4.38
N SER A 479 -40.98 19.32 -3.53
CA SER A 479 -42.10 18.44 -3.88
C SER A 479 -43.46 19.16 -3.92
N LYS A 480 -44.53 18.38 -4.15
CA LYS A 480 -45.93 18.82 -4.08
C LYS A 480 -46.57 18.64 -2.70
N PHE A 481 -45.81 18.23 -1.68
CA PHE A 481 -46.32 18.05 -0.32
C PHE A 481 -46.47 19.37 0.43
N HIS A 482 -47.34 19.40 1.45
CA HIS A 482 -47.43 20.53 2.35
C HIS A 482 -46.29 20.50 3.38
N LEU A 483 -45.53 21.60 3.48
CA LEU A 483 -44.43 21.74 4.42
C LEU A 483 -44.94 21.89 5.86
N THR A 484 -44.85 20.81 6.63
CA THR A 484 -45.14 20.77 8.07
C THR A 484 -43.93 20.25 8.84
N ILE A 485 -43.77 20.67 10.11
CA ILE A 485 -42.61 20.31 10.95
C ILE A 485 -42.53 18.78 11.18
N GLU A 486 -43.66 18.08 11.19
CA GLU A 486 -43.70 16.61 11.27
C GLU A 486 -43.62 15.91 9.91
N GLY A 487 -43.80 16.65 8.81
CA GLY A 487 -43.92 16.14 7.44
C GLY A 487 -42.88 15.07 7.04
N PRO A 488 -41.57 15.31 7.24
CA PRO A 488 -40.52 14.33 6.95
C PRO A 488 -40.75 12.97 7.66
N LYS A 489 -41.13 13.01 8.93
CA LYS A 489 -41.38 11.82 9.77
C LYS A 489 -42.66 11.10 9.34
N VAL A 490 -43.70 11.87 9.01
CA VAL A 490 -44.98 11.38 8.49
C VAL A 490 -44.81 10.68 7.14
N LEU A 491 -44.06 11.27 6.21
CA LEU A 491 -43.74 10.68 4.90
C LEU A 491 -42.90 9.40 5.06
N ALA A 492 -41.88 9.43 5.92
CA ALA A 492 -41.06 8.28 6.22
C ALA A 492 -41.86 7.09 6.81
N TYR A 493 -42.84 7.34 7.68
CA TYR A 493 -43.74 6.29 8.20
C TYR A 493 -44.51 5.57 7.08
N LEU A 494 -45.13 6.34 6.17
CA LEU A 494 -45.93 5.80 5.07
C LEU A 494 -45.06 5.04 4.04
N LEU A 495 -43.82 5.48 3.82
CA LEU A 495 -42.86 4.76 2.98
C LEU A 495 -42.37 3.47 3.65
N GLY A 496 -42.20 3.44 4.97
CA GLY A 496 -41.94 2.23 5.75
C GLY A 496 -43.06 1.20 5.61
N LEU A 497 -44.32 1.64 5.76
CA LEU A 497 -45.49 0.79 5.52
C LEU A 497 -45.52 0.24 4.08
N TRP A 498 -45.31 1.08 3.07
CA TRP A 498 -45.31 0.66 1.66
C TRP A 498 -44.14 -0.28 1.32
N ILE A 499 -42.97 -0.16 1.96
CA ILE A 499 -41.86 -1.11 1.73
C ILE A 499 -42.22 -2.53 2.19
N GLY A 500 -43.04 -2.68 3.23
CA GLY A 500 -43.67 -3.96 3.58
C GLY A 500 -44.87 -4.31 2.70
N ASP A 501 -46.05 -3.84 3.08
CA ASP A 501 -47.37 -4.19 2.50
C ASP A 501 -47.70 -3.56 1.13
N GLY A 502 -46.82 -2.72 0.57
CA GLY A 502 -47.06 -2.00 -0.68
C GLY A 502 -46.99 -2.84 -1.96
N LEU A 503 -47.78 -2.48 -2.96
CA LEU A 503 -47.71 -3.03 -4.31
C LEU A 503 -46.61 -2.32 -5.12
N SER A 504 -45.79 -3.09 -5.84
CA SER A 504 -44.66 -2.54 -6.62
C SER A 504 -45.07 -1.81 -7.90
N ASP A 505 -46.36 -1.81 -8.26
CA ASP A 505 -46.89 -1.18 -9.46
C ASP A 505 -47.71 0.09 -9.21
N ARG A 506 -47.94 0.50 -7.94
CA ARG A 506 -48.78 1.66 -7.58
C ARG A 506 -48.62 2.10 -6.12
N ALA A 507 -49.04 3.33 -5.80
CA ALA A 507 -49.09 3.88 -4.44
C ALA A 507 -50.26 3.33 -3.58
N THR A 508 -50.29 2.00 -3.41
CA THR A 508 -51.31 1.26 -2.66
C THR A 508 -50.63 0.22 -1.76
N PHE A 509 -51.14 0.02 -0.54
CA PHE A 509 -50.70 -1.04 0.39
C PHE A 509 -51.88 -1.72 1.08
N SER A 510 -51.66 -2.93 1.63
CA SER A 510 -52.65 -3.63 2.47
C SER A 510 -52.55 -3.24 3.95
N VAL A 511 -53.68 -3.33 4.66
CA VAL A 511 -53.78 -3.23 6.12
C VAL A 511 -54.80 -4.27 6.61
N ASP A 512 -54.55 -4.91 7.75
CA ASP A 512 -55.51 -5.83 8.40
C ASP A 512 -56.75 -5.04 8.86
N SER A 513 -57.96 -5.48 8.48
CA SER A 513 -59.20 -4.78 8.78
C SER A 513 -59.55 -4.69 10.27
N ARG A 514 -58.78 -5.39 11.13
CA ARG A 514 -58.90 -5.41 12.59
C ARG A 514 -57.95 -4.46 13.30
N ASP A 515 -56.95 -3.88 12.63
CA ASP A 515 -56.05 -2.88 13.23
C ASP A 515 -56.59 -1.46 12.99
N THR A 516 -57.60 -1.08 13.78
CA THR A 516 -58.22 0.25 13.69
C THR A 516 -57.21 1.35 14.01
N SER A 517 -56.34 1.13 14.99
CA SER A 517 -55.25 2.02 15.37
C SER A 517 -54.31 2.37 14.21
N LEU A 518 -53.96 1.39 13.37
CA LEU A 518 -53.13 1.64 12.17
C LEU A 518 -53.91 2.38 11.08
N MET A 519 -55.20 2.07 10.86
CA MET A 519 -56.04 2.80 9.90
C MET A 519 -56.29 4.26 10.32
N GLU A 520 -56.49 4.53 11.60
CA GLU A 520 -56.61 5.88 12.15
C GLU A 520 -55.32 6.68 11.92
N ARG A 521 -54.16 6.11 12.29
CA ARG A 521 -52.84 6.75 12.07
C ARG A 521 -52.54 7.00 10.60
N VAL A 522 -52.82 6.05 9.70
CA VAL A 522 -52.62 6.23 8.25
C VAL A 522 -53.51 7.34 7.70
N THR A 523 -54.72 7.49 8.22
CA THR A 523 -55.62 8.58 7.82
C THR A 523 -55.10 9.93 8.31
N GLU A 524 -54.74 10.06 9.60
CA GLU A 524 -54.08 11.23 10.19
C GLU A 524 -52.85 11.68 9.38
N TYR A 525 -52.00 10.72 9.02
CA TYR A 525 -50.74 10.97 8.31
C TYR A 525 -50.95 11.29 6.82
N ALA A 526 -51.96 10.72 6.18
CA ALA A 526 -52.38 11.15 4.84
C ALA A 526 -52.86 12.62 4.87
N GLU A 527 -53.67 13.00 5.85
CA GLU A 527 -54.18 14.38 5.96
C GLU A 527 -53.06 15.40 6.19
N LYS A 528 -52.08 15.10 7.07
CA LYS A 528 -50.89 15.93 7.31
C LYS A 528 -50.03 16.17 6.05
N LEU A 529 -50.11 15.29 5.06
CA LEU A 529 -49.44 15.43 3.75
C LEU A 529 -50.35 15.95 2.63
N ASN A 530 -51.57 16.40 2.93
CA ASN A 530 -52.59 16.83 1.97
C ASN A 530 -53.04 15.72 0.97
N LEU A 531 -52.99 14.46 1.43
CA LEU A 531 -53.53 13.29 0.74
C LEU A 531 -54.90 12.89 1.33
N CYS A 532 -55.63 12.05 0.60
CA CYS A 532 -56.81 11.32 1.04
C CYS A 532 -56.53 9.81 1.04
N ALA A 533 -57.14 9.08 1.98
CA ALA A 533 -57.09 7.63 2.06
C ALA A 533 -58.43 6.98 1.68
N GLU A 534 -58.47 6.23 0.59
CA GLU A 534 -59.65 5.42 0.18
C GLU A 534 -59.39 3.94 0.46
N TYR A 535 -60.10 3.43 1.47
CA TYR A 535 -60.10 2.03 1.88
C TYR A 535 -61.08 1.22 1.02
N LYS A 536 -60.60 0.11 0.45
CA LYS A 536 -61.43 -0.85 -0.32
C LYS A 536 -61.22 -2.26 0.19
N ASP A 537 -62.30 -2.98 0.46
CA ASP A 537 -62.24 -4.37 0.92
C ASP A 537 -61.69 -5.29 -0.19
N ARG A 538 -60.78 -6.19 0.17
CA ARG A 538 -60.18 -7.15 -0.77
C ARG A 538 -61.14 -8.34 -0.91
N LYS A 539 -61.44 -8.76 -2.15
CA LYS A 539 -62.40 -9.86 -2.41
C LYS A 539 -62.04 -11.13 -1.64
N GLU A 540 -60.75 -11.47 -1.65
CA GLU A 540 -60.14 -12.48 -0.79
C GLU A 540 -58.73 -12.00 -0.36
N PRO A 541 -58.29 -12.23 0.89
CA PRO A 541 -59.09 -12.62 2.05
C PRO A 541 -59.88 -11.42 2.62
N GLN A 542 -61.06 -11.68 3.21
CA GLN A 542 -61.96 -10.67 3.82
C GLN A 542 -61.35 -9.87 5.00
N VAL A 543 -60.17 -10.25 5.47
CA VAL A 543 -59.50 -9.64 6.64
C VAL A 543 -58.49 -8.56 6.22
N ALA A 544 -58.38 -8.24 4.93
CA ALA A 544 -57.47 -7.22 4.41
C ALA A 544 -58.23 -6.09 3.69
N LYS A 545 -57.91 -4.84 4.05
CA LYS A 545 -58.30 -3.64 3.31
C LYS A 545 -57.14 -3.14 2.45
N THR A 546 -57.49 -2.63 1.28
CA THR A 546 -56.59 -2.05 0.29
C THR A 546 -56.64 -0.53 0.44
N VAL A 547 -55.53 0.09 0.86
CA VAL A 547 -55.45 1.53 1.12
C VAL A 547 -54.87 2.25 -0.10
N ASN A 548 -55.63 3.16 -0.69
CA ASN A 548 -55.18 3.98 -1.82
C ASN A 548 -54.96 5.42 -1.34
N LEU A 549 -53.74 5.93 -1.50
CA LEU A 549 -53.40 7.31 -1.15
C LEU A 549 -53.30 8.18 -2.41
N TYR A 550 -54.06 9.27 -2.44
CA TYR A 550 -54.17 10.18 -3.59
C TYR A 550 -54.23 11.64 -3.15
N SER A 551 -53.85 12.56 -4.05
CA SER A 551 -53.86 14.01 -3.78
C SER A 551 -55.27 14.56 -3.54
N LYS A 552 -55.40 15.53 -2.62
CA LYS A 552 -56.63 16.34 -2.44
C LYS A 552 -56.89 17.31 -3.60
N VAL A 553 -55.93 17.53 -4.51
CA VAL A 553 -56.10 18.40 -5.69
C VAL A 553 -56.83 17.64 -6.81
N VAL A 554 -58.03 18.09 -7.16
CA VAL A 554 -58.89 17.48 -8.19
C VAL A 554 -58.80 18.27 -9.49
N ARG A 555 -58.56 17.61 -10.64
CA ARG A 555 -58.70 18.25 -11.97
C ARG A 555 -60.16 18.69 -12.17
N GLY A 556 -60.37 19.90 -12.67
CA GLY A 556 -61.63 20.67 -12.61
C GLY A 556 -62.92 20.09 -13.24
N ASN A 557 -62.92 18.83 -13.69
CA ASN A 557 -64.09 18.10 -14.19
C ASN A 557 -64.43 16.85 -13.33
N GLY A 558 -63.96 16.77 -12.09
CA GLY A 558 -64.26 15.65 -11.16
C GLY A 558 -63.57 14.31 -11.50
N ILE A 559 -62.72 14.29 -12.54
CA ILE A 559 -61.92 13.14 -12.92
C ILE A 559 -60.80 12.98 -11.88
N ARG A 560 -60.78 11.84 -11.19
CA ARG A 560 -59.71 11.48 -10.24
C ARG A 560 -58.39 11.26 -10.99
N ASN A 561 -57.28 11.74 -10.42
CA ASN A 561 -55.95 11.44 -10.95
C ASN A 561 -55.65 9.93 -10.89
N ASN A 562 -54.89 9.42 -11.85
CA ASN A 562 -54.44 8.03 -11.86
C ASN A 562 -53.46 7.80 -10.70
N LEU A 563 -53.45 6.59 -10.11
CA LEU A 563 -52.65 6.26 -8.92
C LEU A 563 -51.14 6.50 -9.11
N ASN A 564 -50.68 6.50 -10.37
CA ASN A 564 -49.27 6.56 -10.75
C ASN A 564 -48.88 7.84 -11.52
N THR A 565 -49.80 8.78 -11.76
CA THR A 565 -49.50 10.03 -12.49
C THR A 565 -50.02 11.23 -11.71
N GLU A 566 -49.16 12.21 -11.44
CA GLU A 566 -49.48 13.36 -10.58
C GLU A 566 -49.83 12.97 -9.13
N ASN A 567 -49.32 11.83 -8.63
CA ASN A 567 -49.52 11.40 -7.24
C ASN A 567 -48.25 11.66 -6.41
N PRO A 568 -48.26 12.62 -5.46
CA PRO A 568 -47.05 13.00 -4.70
C PRO A 568 -46.37 11.85 -3.96
N LEU A 569 -47.12 10.83 -3.51
CA LEU A 569 -46.53 9.66 -2.85
C LEU A 569 -45.86 8.71 -3.84
N TRP A 570 -46.40 8.55 -5.05
CA TRP A 570 -45.76 7.76 -6.10
C TRP A 570 -44.52 8.48 -6.64
N ASP A 571 -44.63 9.80 -6.86
CA ASP A 571 -43.52 10.68 -7.19
C ASP A 571 -42.37 10.52 -6.16
N ALA A 572 -42.69 10.40 -4.86
CA ALA A 572 -41.72 10.16 -3.78
C ALA A 572 -41.14 8.74 -3.74
N ILE A 573 -41.96 7.69 -3.93
CA ILE A 573 -41.50 6.29 -3.97
C ILE A 573 -40.44 6.09 -5.06
N VAL A 574 -40.66 6.68 -6.23
CA VAL A 574 -39.72 6.63 -7.36
C VAL A 574 -38.58 7.62 -7.17
N GLY A 575 -38.87 8.88 -6.86
CA GLY A 575 -37.89 9.98 -6.77
C GLY A 575 -36.86 9.83 -5.65
N LEU A 576 -37.22 9.18 -4.54
CA LEU A 576 -36.29 8.82 -3.46
C LEU A 576 -35.67 7.42 -3.63
N GLY A 577 -36.00 6.67 -4.69
CA GLY A 577 -35.41 5.36 -4.97
C GLY A 577 -35.85 4.22 -4.06
N PHE A 578 -37.05 4.32 -3.45
CA PHE A 578 -37.69 3.19 -2.73
C PHE A 578 -38.23 2.11 -3.66
N LEU A 579 -38.49 2.46 -4.93
CA LEU A 579 -38.66 1.52 -6.05
C LEU A 579 -37.53 1.76 -7.05
N LYS A 580 -36.64 0.77 -7.22
CA LYS A 580 -35.54 0.83 -8.20
C LYS A 580 -35.57 -0.40 -9.09
N ASP A 581 -35.51 -0.20 -10.40
CA ASP A 581 -35.51 -1.28 -11.42
C ASP A 581 -36.68 -2.28 -11.27
N GLY A 582 -37.83 -1.79 -10.79
CA GLY A 582 -39.03 -2.60 -10.51
C GLY A 582 -38.99 -3.39 -9.20
N VAL A 583 -37.95 -3.25 -8.38
CA VAL A 583 -37.75 -3.95 -7.10
C VAL A 583 -37.82 -2.95 -5.93
N LYS A 584 -38.47 -3.35 -4.83
CA LYS A 584 -38.45 -2.57 -3.58
C LYS A 584 -37.02 -2.41 -3.06
N ASN A 585 -36.70 -1.23 -2.55
CA ASN A 585 -35.36 -0.87 -2.10
C ASN A 585 -35.44 0.03 -0.86
N ILE A 586 -34.44 -0.04 0.01
CA ILE A 586 -34.25 0.94 1.09
C ILE A 586 -32.98 1.75 0.72
N PRO A 587 -33.10 3.05 0.40
CA PRO A 587 -31.96 3.89 0.00
C PRO A 587 -30.89 4.01 1.08
N SER A 588 -29.62 4.12 0.66
CA SER A 588 -28.48 4.28 1.58
C SER A 588 -28.55 5.56 2.41
N PHE A 589 -28.99 6.68 1.82
CA PHE A 589 -29.13 7.98 2.50
C PHE A 589 -30.05 7.93 3.73
N LEU A 590 -30.95 6.94 3.81
CA LEU A 590 -31.79 6.75 4.99
C LEU A 590 -30.97 6.40 6.24
N SER A 591 -29.73 5.93 6.07
CA SER A 591 -28.79 5.68 7.18
C SER A 591 -28.12 6.97 7.71
N THR A 592 -28.27 8.11 7.02
CA THR A 592 -27.74 9.43 7.40
C THR A 592 -28.80 10.51 7.60
N ASP A 593 -30.07 10.29 7.21
CA ASP A 593 -31.21 11.21 7.47
C ASP A 593 -31.41 11.50 8.98
N ASN A 594 -32.30 12.41 9.39
CA ASN A 594 -32.54 12.70 10.81
C ASN A 594 -32.95 11.42 11.60
N ILE A 595 -32.34 11.16 12.75
CA ILE A 595 -32.57 9.97 13.59
C ILE A 595 -34.07 9.83 13.94
N GLY A 596 -34.74 10.95 14.21
CA GLY A 596 -36.18 10.99 14.46
C GLY A 596 -37.00 10.45 13.27
N THR A 597 -36.56 10.70 12.05
CA THR A 597 -37.13 10.19 10.79
C THR A 597 -36.77 8.72 10.57
N ARG A 598 -35.50 8.32 10.76
CA ARG A 598 -35.02 6.93 10.66
C ARG A 598 -35.83 5.97 11.55
N GLU A 599 -36.04 6.34 12.81
CA GLU A 599 -36.84 5.57 13.76
C GLU A 599 -38.31 5.48 13.34
N THR A 600 -38.85 6.53 12.73
CA THR A 600 -40.27 6.59 12.31
C THR A 600 -40.52 5.76 11.04
N PHE A 601 -39.56 5.73 10.10
CA PHE A 601 -39.56 4.79 8.98
C PHE A 601 -39.54 3.34 9.49
N LEU A 602 -38.64 3.04 10.44
CA LEU A 602 -38.51 1.70 11.00
C LEU A 602 -39.78 1.27 11.74
N ALA A 603 -40.44 2.19 12.46
CA ALA A 603 -41.73 1.92 13.10
C ALA A 603 -42.83 1.59 12.07
N GLY A 604 -42.92 2.34 10.96
CA GLY A 604 -43.86 2.06 9.87
C GLY A 604 -43.61 0.69 9.20
N LEU A 605 -42.35 0.31 9.01
CA LEU A 605 -41.98 -1.01 8.49
C LEU A 605 -42.18 -2.16 9.50
N ILE A 606 -42.11 -1.87 10.81
CA ILE A 606 -42.52 -2.81 11.86
C ILE A 606 -44.05 -2.97 11.86
N ASP A 607 -44.82 -1.90 11.61
CA ASP A 607 -46.29 -1.95 11.60
C ASP A 607 -46.89 -2.73 10.42
N SER A 608 -46.19 -2.84 9.28
CA SER A 608 -46.49 -3.83 8.24
C SER A 608 -45.93 -5.22 8.60
N ASP A 609 -44.76 -5.59 8.07
CA ASP A 609 -44.20 -6.97 8.13
C ASP A 609 -43.54 -7.36 9.47
N GLY A 610 -43.54 -6.47 10.47
CA GLY A 610 -42.90 -6.70 11.76
C GLY A 610 -43.72 -7.54 12.75
N TYR A 611 -43.02 -8.35 13.54
CA TYR A 611 -43.54 -9.10 14.69
C TYR A 611 -42.70 -8.78 15.94
N VAL A 612 -43.35 -8.48 17.07
CA VAL A 612 -42.71 -8.01 18.31
C VAL A 612 -42.91 -9.03 19.42
N THR A 613 -41.84 -9.33 20.17
CA THR A 613 -41.85 -10.28 21.31
C THR A 613 -41.11 -9.70 22.51
N ASP A 614 -41.69 -9.81 23.70
CA ASP A 614 -41.02 -9.43 24.95
C ASP A 614 -40.29 -10.62 25.64
N GLU A 615 -40.50 -11.86 25.14
CA GLU A 615 -39.90 -13.07 25.70
C GLU A 615 -38.37 -13.03 25.62
N HIS A 616 -37.74 -13.16 26.80
CA HIS A 616 -36.29 -13.03 26.97
C HIS A 616 -35.74 -11.69 26.45
N GLY A 617 -36.50 -10.61 26.63
CA GLY A 617 -36.15 -9.23 26.24
C GLY A 617 -36.77 -8.80 24.91
N ILE A 618 -37.12 -7.52 24.83
CA ILE A 618 -37.83 -6.89 23.70
C ILE A 618 -37.05 -7.06 22.40
N LYS A 619 -37.69 -7.69 21.41
CA LYS A 619 -37.18 -7.91 20.05
C LYS A 619 -38.26 -7.62 19.03
N ALA A 620 -37.84 -7.14 17.86
CA ALA A 620 -38.67 -7.01 16.67
C ALA A 620 -38.09 -7.89 15.55
N THR A 621 -38.94 -8.57 14.79
CA THR A 621 -38.56 -9.45 13.68
C THR A 621 -39.32 -9.05 12.43
N ILE A 622 -38.63 -8.75 11.33
CA ILE A 622 -39.24 -8.47 10.02
C ILE A 622 -38.86 -9.61 9.06
N LYS A 623 -39.77 -10.02 8.18
CA LYS A 623 -39.47 -11.01 7.12
C LYS A 623 -39.57 -10.38 5.74
N THR A 624 -38.62 -10.67 4.85
CA THR A 624 -38.64 -10.16 3.46
C THR A 624 -38.03 -11.15 2.47
N ILE A 625 -38.47 -11.10 1.21
CA ILE A 625 -37.89 -11.83 0.08
C ILE A 625 -36.93 -10.97 -0.76
N HIS A 626 -36.76 -9.68 -0.42
CA HIS A 626 -35.94 -8.73 -1.15
C HIS A 626 -34.59 -8.52 -0.46
N THR A 627 -33.49 -8.82 -1.16
CA THR A 627 -32.11 -8.60 -0.66
C THR A 627 -31.81 -7.11 -0.45
N SER A 628 -32.25 -6.25 -1.35
CA SER A 628 -32.21 -4.78 -1.24
C SER A 628 -32.87 -4.26 0.06
N VAL A 629 -34.06 -4.78 0.39
CA VAL A 629 -34.78 -4.43 1.63
C VAL A 629 -34.07 -5.00 2.85
N ARG A 630 -33.55 -6.24 2.78
CA ARG A 630 -32.74 -6.85 3.84
C ARG A 630 -31.53 -5.98 4.19
N ASP A 631 -30.74 -5.60 3.19
CA ASP A 631 -29.45 -4.94 3.40
C ASP A 631 -29.62 -3.48 3.85
N GLY A 632 -30.55 -2.75 3.24
CA GLY A 632 -30.88 -1.39 3.68
C GLY A 632 -31.54 -1.33 5.05
N LEU A 633 -32.38 -2.31 5.43
CA LEU A 633 -32.93 -2.42 6.80
C LEU A 633 -31.84 -2.72 7.82
N VAL A 634 -30.89 -3.61 7.51
CA VAL A 634 -29.74 -3.90 8.38
C VAL A 634 -28.87 -2.65 8.57
N SER A 635 -28.59 -1.89 7.49
CA SER A 635 -27.87 -0.61 7.57
C SER A 635 -28.61 0.44 8.42
N LEU A 636 -29.91 0.60 8.20
CA LEU A 636 -30.76 1.54 8.93
C LEU A 636 -30.79 1.23 10.43
N ALA A 637 -31.11 -0.01 10.79
CA ALA A 637 -31.26 -0.42 12.18
C ALA A 637 -29.92 -0.32 12.94
N ARG A 638 -28.79 -0.64 12.29
CA ARG A 638 -27.46 -0.43 12.87
C ARG A 638 -27.10 1.05 13.01
N SER A 639 -27.49 1.91 12.07
CA SER A 639 -27.28 3.36 12.15
C SER A 639 -27.93 3.97 13.41
N LEU A 640 -29.01 3.37 13.91
CA LEU A 640 -29.71 3.73 15.14
C LEU A 640 -29.07 3.16 16.42
N GLY A 641 -28.10 2.25 16.32
CA GLY A 641 -27.48 1.55 17.45
C GLY A 641 -28.20 0.26 17.88
N LEU A 642 -29.05 -0.32 17.01
CA LEU A 642 -29.67 -1.64 17.25
C LEU A 642 -28.69 -2.78 16.93
N VAL A 643 -28.87 -3.90 17.63
CA VAL A 643 -28.22 -5.19 17.37
C VAL A 643 -29.11 -6.01 16.46
N VAL A 644 -28.58 -6.34 15.27
CA VAL A 644 -29.31 -6.97 14.17
C VAL A 644 -28.67 -8.29 13.77
N SER A 645 -29.48 -9.33 13.63
CA SER A 645 -29.09 -10.63 13.03
C SER A 645 -30.09 -11.05 11.96
N VAL A 646 -29.63 -11.80 10.95
CA VAL A 646 -30.47 -12.28 9.84
C VAL A 646 -30.32 -13.78 9.69
N ASN A 647 -31.43 -14.46 9.47
CA ASN A 647 -31.53 -15.89 9.20
C ASN A 647 -32.15 -16.11 7.82
N ALA A 648 -31.67 -17.11 7.08
CA ALA A 648 -32.25 -17.52 5.80
C ALA A 648 -33.24 -18.68 6.03
N GLU A 649 -34.46 -18.51 5.54
CA GLU A 649 -35.54 -19.50 5.59
C GLU A 649 -36.05 -19.82 4.17
N PRO A 650 -36.36 -21.08 3.86
CA PRO A 650 -37.07 -21.41 2.62
C PRO A 650 -38.48 -20.78 2.67
N ALA A 651 -38.82 -19.97 1.67
CA ALA A 651 -40.17 -19.40 1.58
C ALA A 651 -41.23 -20.51 1.46
N LYS A 652 -42.45 -20.28 1.96
CA LYS A 652 -43.56 -21.23 1.81
C LYS A 652 -43.96 -21.38 0.34
N VAL A 653 -44.62 -22.51 0.02
CA VAL A 653 -45.23 -22.74 -1.30
C VAL A 653 -46.45 -21.84 -1.45
N ASP A 654 -46.47 -20.96 -2.46
CA ASP A 654 -47.71 -20.31 -2.91
C ASP A 654 -48.56 -21.29 -3.73
N MET A 655 -49.89 -21.17 -3.64
CA MET A 655 -50.84 -22.07 -4.30
C MET A 655 -50.70 -22.14 -5.84
N ASN A 656 -49.99 -21.19 -6.45
CA ASN A 656 -49.78 -21.12 -7.90
C ASN A 656 -48.52 -21.88 -8.40
N GLY A 657 -47.78 -22.58 -7.54
CA GLY A 657 -46.74 -23.54 -7.95
C GLY A 657 -45.41 -22.94 -8.42
N THR A 658 -45.17 -21.65 -8.22
CA THR A 658 -43.91 -20.98 -8.58
C THR A 658 -42.74 -21.47 -7.71
N LYS A 659 -41.58 -21.77 -8.30
CA LYS A 659 -40.39 -22.23 -7.56
C LYS A 659 -39.89 -21.17 -6.58
N HIS A 660 -39.45 -21.62 -5.40
CA HIS A 660 -39.14 -20.80 -4.24
C HIS A 660 -38.01 -19.79 -4.45
N LYS A 661 -38.17 -18.59 -3.86
CA LYS A 661 -37.06 -17.71 -3.47
C LYS A 661 -36.71 -17.96 -2.00
N ILE A 662 -35.47 -17.64 -1.62
CA ILE A 662 -35.06 -17.58 -0.21
C ILE A 662 -35.76 -16.38 0.45
N SER A 663 -36.19 -16.54 1.70
CA SER A 663 -36.69 -15.45 2.55
C SER A 663 -35.74 -15.17 3.71
N TYR A 664 -35.68 -13.92 4.16
CA TYR A 664 -34.78 -13.45 5.20
C TYR A 664 -35.59 -13.00 6.41
N ALA A 665 -35.35 -13.62 7.56
CA ALA A 665 -35.88 -13.20 8.85
C ALA A 665 -34.85 -12.34 9.58
N ILE A 666 -35.20 -11.08 9.84
CA ILE A 666 -34.32 -10.02 10.32
C ILE A 666 -34.73 -9.69 11.75
N TYR A 667 -33.94 -10.15 12.73
CA TYR A 667 -34.18 -9.93 14.15
C TYR A 667 -33.43 -8.69 14.63
N MET A 668 -34.10 -7.85 15.41
CA MET A 668 -33.60 -6.60 15.95
C MET A 668 -33.81 -6.57 17.46
N SER A 669 -32.79 -6.10 18.19
CA SER A 669 -32.82 -5.88 19.65
C SER A 669 -32.00 -4.64 20.00
N GLY A 670 -32.30 -3.95 21.10
CA GLY A 670 -31.57 -2.72 21.42
C GLY A 670 -31.86 -2.06 22.77
N GLY A 671 -32.65 -2.68 23.65
CA GLY A 671 -33.11 -2.05 24.89
C GLY A 671 -33.92 -0.77 24.59
N ASP A 672 -33.54 0.32 25.26
CA ASP A 672 -34.21 1.62 25.19
C ASP A 672 -34.29 2.19 23.76
N VAL A 673 -33.30 1.92 22.92
CA VAL A 673 -33.29 2.30 21.50
C VAL A 673 -34.45 1.65 20.74
N LEU A 674 -34.74 0.37 21.00
CA LEU A 674 -35.84 -0.34 20.35
C LEU A 674 -37.19 0.06 20.95
N LEU A 675 -37.26 0.29 22.27
CA LEU A 675 -38.44 0.87 22.93
C LEU A 675 -38.84 2.21 22.29
N ASN A 676 -37.88 3.09 21.99
CA ASN A 676 -38.12 4.39 21.36
C ASN A 676 -38.60 4.29 19.89
N VAL A 677 -38.26 3.21 19.19
CA VAL A 677 -38.85 2.89 17.87
C VAL A 677 -40.27 2.35 18.03
N LEU A 678 -40.49 1.42 18.97
CA LEU A 678 -41.79 0.80 19.21
C LEU A 678 -42.82 1.79 19.78
N SER A 679 -42.41 2.88 20.41
CA SER A 679 -43.31 3.98 20.82
C SER A 679 -43.81 4.85 19.65
N LYS A 680 -43.29 4.64 18.43
CA LYS A 680 -43.75 5.30 17.21
C LYS A 680 -44.69 4.42 16.37
N CYS A 681 -44.80 3.12 16.69
CA CYS A 681 -45.76 2.22 16.07
C CYS A 681 -47.20 2.60 16.45
N ALA A 682 -48.14 2.39 15.53
CA ALA A 682 -49.58 2.51 15.78
C ALA A 682 -50.22 1.16 16.10
N GLY A 683 -49.71 0.05 15.56
CA GLY A 683 -50.32 -1.27 15.73
C GLY A 683 -50.36 -1.68 17.21
N SER A 684 -51.56 -1.82 17.77
CA SER A 684 -51.79 -2.02 19.21
C SER A 684 -51.02 -3.18 19.86
N LYS A 685 -50.65 -4.21 19.08
CA LYS A 685 -49.83 -5.36 19.54
C LYS A 685 -48.32 -5.07 19.53
N LYS A 686 -47.89 -4.15 18.66
CA LYS A 686 -46.50 -3.82 18.33
C LYS A 686 -45.99 -2.63 19.15
N PHE A 687 -46.86 -1.66 19.43
CA PHE A 687 -46.59 -0.49 20.26
C PHE A 687 -46.04 -0.85 21.66
N ARG A 688 -45.08 -0.07 22.15
CA ARG A 688 -44.58 -0.10 23.54
C ARG A 688 -44.33 1.34 24.01
N PRO A 689 -44.47 1.67 25.31
CA PRO A 689 -44.20 3.02 25.81
C PRO A 689 -42.72 3.39 25.62
N ALA A 690 -42.45 4.69 25.45
CA ALA A 690 -41.08 5.23 25.37
C ALA A 690 -40.30 4.98 26.69
N PRO A 691 -38.95 4.87 26.65
CA PRO A 691 -38.16 4.66 27.85
C PRO A 691 -38.24 5.86 28.81
N ALA A 692 -38.26 5.58 30.12
CA ALA A 692 -38.52 6.58 31.16
C ALA A 692 -37.34 7.53 31.47
N ALA A 693 -36.19 7.32 30.83
CA ALA A 693 -34.98 8.13 30.98
C ALA A 693 -34.31 8.36 29.62
N ALA A 694 -33.56 9.45 29.49
CA ALA A 694 -32.75 9.71 28.30
C ALA A 694 -31.63 8.67 28.19
N PHE A 695 -31.50 8.05 27.02
CA PHE A 695 -30.54 6.97 26.74
C PHE A 695 -29.50 7.40 25.69
N ALA A 696 -28.27 6.89 25.81
CA ALA A 696 -27.22 7.11 24.83
C ALA A 696 -27.22 6.01 23.74
N ARG A 697 -26.89 6.38 22.49
CA ARG A 697 -26.66 5.42 21.41
C ARG A 697 -25.17 5.05 21.41
N GLU A 698 -24.84 3.97 22.12
CA GLU A 698 -23.47 3.47 22.24
C GLU A 698 -23.05 2.56 21.08
N CYS A 699 -21.74 2.48 20.82
CA CYS A 699 -21.15 1.48 19.93
C CYS A 699 -21.50 0.05 20.38
N ARG A 700 -21.93 -0.79 19.45
CA ARG A 700 -22.38 -2.17 19.71
C ARG A 700 -21.30 -3.18 19.31
N GLY A 701 -21.26 -4.31 20.02
CA GLY A 701 -20.27 -5.36 19.81
C GLY A 701 -20.75 -6.46 18.86
N PHE A 702 -19.86 -6.96 18.00
CA PHE A 702 -20.07 -8.19 17.23
C PHE A 702 -18.89 -9.15 17.39
N TYR A 703 -19.20 -10.43 17.63
CA TYR A 703 -18.20 -11.49 17.58
C TYR A 703 -17.82 -11.76 16.13
N PHE A 704 -16.54 -12.02 15.89
CA PHE A 704 -15.97 -12.16 14.56
C PHE A 704 -15.04 -13.37 14.51
N GLU A 705 -14.82 -13.87 13.30
CA GLU A 705 -13.70 -14.76 13.00
C GLU A 705 -12.79 -14.04 11.99
N LEU A 706 -11.48 -14.14 12.21
CA LEU A 706 -10.48 -13.78 11.22
C LEU A 706 -10.24 -15.01 10.35
N GLN A 707 -10.58 -14.92 9.09
CA GLN A 707 -10.06 -15.82 8.06
C GLN A 707 -8.84 -15.15 7.42
N GLU A 708 -7.68 -15.78 7.55
CA GLU A 708 -6.49 -15.43 6.78
C GLU A 708 -6.80 -15.62 5.29
N LEU A 709 -6.59 -14.57 4.51
CA LEU A 709 -6.66 -14.58 3.05
C LEU A 709 -5.23 -14.62 2.49
N LYS A 710 -5.12 -14.65 1.16
CA LYS A 710 -3.84 -14.37 0.49
C LYS A 710 -3.39 -12.93 0.80
N GLU A 711 -2.12 -12.64 0.55
CA GLU A 711 -1.69 -11.25 0.44
C GLU A 711 -2.48 -10.55 -0.67
N ASP A 712 -2.92 -9.33 -0.40
CA ASP A 712 -3.64 -8.47 -1.32
C ASP A 712 -3.37 -7.01 -0.90
N ASP A 713 -3.94 -6.06 -1.64
CA ASP A 713 -3.58 -4.68 -1.51
C ASP A 713 -4.56 -3.88 -0.62
N TYR A 714 -4.00 -3.24 0.41
CA TYR A 714 -4.76 -2.47 1.39
C TYR A 714 -4.59 -0.97 1.19
N TYR A 715 -5.56 -0.22 1.71
CA TYR A 715 -5.47 1.22 1.83
C TYR A 715 -5.63 1.58 3.29
N GLY A 716 -4.65 2.28 3.82
CA GLY A 716 -4.73 2.95 5.09
C GLY A 716 -5.13 4.41 4.92
N ILE A 717 -5.76 4.91 5.97
CA ILE A 717 -5.94 6.33 6.25
C ILE A 717 -5.12 6.61 7.51
N THR A 718 -4.47 7.77 7.57
CA THR A 718 -3.86 8.30 8.79
C THR A 718 -4.59 9.58 9.19
N LEU A 719 -5.29 9.52 10.31
CA LEU A 719 -5.97 10.66 10.91
C LEU A 719 -5.02 11.48 11.79
N SER A 720 -5.34 12.77 11.97
CA SER A 720 -4.54 13.71 12.76
C SER A 720 -4.21 13.24 14.19
N ASP A 721 -3.06 13.70 14.70
CA ASP A 721 -2.57 13.39 16.06
C ASP A 721 -3.47 13.98 17.17
N ASP A 722 -4.26 15.01 16.85
CA ASP A 722 -5.30 15.57 17.72
C ASP A 722 -6.58 14.71 17.82
N SER A 723 -6.58 13.51 17.22
CA SER A 723 -7.75 12.63 17.14
C SER A 723 -7.59 11.30 17.90
N ASP A 724 -8.70 10.58 18.05
CA ASP A 724 -8.72 9.22 18.57
C ASP A 724 -8.37 8.14 17.52
N HIS A 725 -7.84 8.55 16.35
CA HIS A 725 -7.39 7.71 15.23
C HIS A 725 -8.41 6.65 14.74
N GLN A 726 -9.70 6.83 15.02
CA GLN A 726 -10.76 5.85 14.73
C GLN A 726 -11.84 6.42 13.83
N PHE A 727 -12.14 5.71 12.74
CA PHE A 727 -13.13 6.11 11.73
C PHE A 727 -14.08 4.96 11.38
N LEU A 728 -15.13 5.28 10.62
CA LEU A 728 -16.16 4.34 10.18
C LEU A 728 -15.96 3.93 8.73
N LEU A 729 -16.00 2.62 8.49
CA LEU A 729 -16.20 2.07 7.15
C LEU A 729 -17.65 2.27 6.69
N ALA A 730 -17.92 2.12 5.40
CA ALA A 730 -19.27 2.19 4.83
C ALA A 730 -20.27 1.17 5.43
N ASN A 731 -19.76 0.08 6.04
CA ASN A 731 -20.53 -0.93 6.77
C ASN A 731 -20.72 -0.63 8.27
N GLN A 732 -20.36 0.57 8.72
CA GLN A 732 -20.45 1.11 10.10
C GLN A 732 -19.49 0.49 11.14
N VAL A 733 -18.56 -0.40 10.73
CA VAL A 733 -17.50 -0.91 11.62
C VAL A 733 -16.49 0.19 11.96
N VAL A 734 -16.05 0.22 13.22
CA VAL A 734 -14.98 1.10 13.71
C VAL A 734 -13.61 0.48 13.41
N VAL A 735 -12.77 1.21 12.69
CA VAL A 735 -11.41 0.80 12.28
C VAL A 735 -10.37 1.85 12.68
N HIS A 736 -9.09 1.48 12.64
CA HIS A 736 -7.97 2.33 13.07
C HIS A 736 -7.07 2.74 11.89
N ASN A 737 -6.07 3.58 12.16
CA ASN A 737 -4.96 3.87 11.25
C ASN A 737 -4.25 2.56 10.80
N CYS A 738 -3.62 2.60 9.62
CA CYS A 738 -2.92 1.45 9.02
C CYS A 738 -1.56 1.87 8.41
N GLY A 739 -0.55 0.98 8.37
CA GLY A 739 0.85 1.33 8.09
C GLY A 739 1.46 0.74 6.81
N GLU A 740 2.00 1.60 5.95
CA GLU A 740 2.86 1.46 4.75
C GLU A 740 3.52 0.08 4.42
N ARG A 741 3.20 -0.54 3.26
CA ARG A 741 4.00 -1.64 2.65
C ARG A 741 3.77 -2.08 1.17
N GLY A 742 3.24 -1.16 0.32
CA GLY A 742 4.01 0.42 -1.91
C GLY A 742 3.25 1.57 -2.70
N ASN A 743 2.83 2.68 -2.04
CA ASN A 743 2.86 4.02 -2.59
C ASN A 743 4.21 4.14 -3.31
N GLU A 744 5.29 3.77 -2.62
CA GLU A 744 6.66 3.61 -3.13
C GLU A 744 6.84 3.08 -4.57
N MET A 745 5.88 2.34 -5.15
CA MET A 745 5.80 2.20 -6.62
C MET A 745 4.53 2.62 -7.35
N ALA A 746 3.34 2.69 -6.74
CA ALA A 746 2.20 3.32 -7.41
C ALA A 746 2.42 4.86 -7.59
N GLU A 747 2.96 5.50 -6.57
CA GLU A 747 3.46 6.89 -6.47
C GLU A 747 4.62 7.11 -7.45
N VAL A 748 5.66 6.28 -7.45
CA VAL A 748 6.74 6.37 -8.46
C VAL A 748 6.21 6.24 -9.90
N LEU A 749 5.25 5.34 -10.15
CA LEU A 749 4.63 5.19 -11.47
C LEU A 749 3.71 6.36 -11.86
N MET A 750 3.21 7.13 -10.90
CA MET A 750 2.43 8.35 -11.14
C MET A 750 3.35 9.59 -11.29
N GLU A 751 4.36 9.72 -10.44
CA GLU A 751 5.26 10.88 -10.43
C GLU A 751 6.32 10.84 -11.54
N PHE A 752 6.87 9.68 -11.93
CA PHE A 752 7.95 9.63 -12.93
C PHE A 752 7.56 10.16 -14.33
N PRO A 753 6.30 10.02 -14.80
CA PRO A 753 5.80 10.73 -15.98
C PRO A 753 5.63 12.25 -15.79
N GLU A 754 5.34 12.72 -14.58
CA GLU A 754 5.13 14.15 -14.26
C GLU A 754 6.43 14.91 -13.96
N LEU A 755 7.51 14.20 -13.67
CA LEU A 755 8.82 14.76 -13.34
C LEU A 755 9.65 15.02 -14.61
N TYR A 756 10.04 16.27 -14.81
CA TYR A 756 10.83 16.72 -15.96
C TYR A 756 12.30 16.92 -15.60
N THR A 757 13.19 16.64 -16.55
CA THR A 757 14.58 17.11 -16.56
C THR A 757 14.76 18.18 -17.64
N GLU A 758 15.60 19.17 -17.37
CA GLU A 758 16.04 20.15 -18.37
C GLU A 758 17.39 19.71 -18.94
N MET A 759 17.39 19.25 -20.19
CA MET A 759 18.61 18.97 -20.96
C MET A 759 18.57 19.75 -22.27
N SER A 760 19.69 20.40 -22.62
CA SER A 760 19.82 21.25 -23.82
C SER A 760 18.76 22.36 -23.96
N GLY A 761 18.17 22.83 -22.84
CA GLY A 761 17.12 23.86 -22.82
C GLY A 761 15.70 23.33 -23.09
N THR A 762 15.53 22.02 -23.31
CA THR A 762 14.23 21.36 -23.47
C THR A 762 13.83 20.59 -22.21
N LYS A 763 12.54 20.69 -21.83
CA LYS A 763 11.93 19.92 -20.75
C LYS A 763 11.43 18.58 -21.28
N GLU A 764 11.93 17.49 -20.72
CA GLU A 764 11.56 16.13 -21.08
C GLU A 764 11.29 15.28 -19.83
N PRO A 765 10.28 14.39 -19.82
CA PRO A 765 9.96 13.60 -18.63
C PRO A 765 11.03 12.53 -18.36
N ILE A 766 11.37 12.32 -17.09
CA ILE A 766 12.46 11.40 -16.69
C ILE A 766 12.19 9.94 -17.10
N MET A 767 10.93 9.57 -17.31
CA MET A 767 10.52 8.24 -17.78
C MET A 767 11.19 7.86 -19.12
N LYS A 768 11.46 8.82 -20.01
CA LYS A 768 12.17 8.58 -21.31
C LYS A 768 13.60 8.07 -21.15
N ARG A 769 14.27 8.32 -20.03
CA ARG A 769 15.62 7.80 -19.71
C ARG A 769 15.61 6.70 -18.64
N THR A 770 14.43 6.14 -18.36
CA THR A 770 14.23 5.19 -17.25
C THR A 770 13.55 3.91 -17.76
N THR A 771 14.02 2.76 -17.27
CA THR A 771 13.33 1.47 -17.40
C THR A 771 12.95 0.98 -16.00
N LEU A 772 11.69 0.61 -15.79
CA LEU A 772 11.20 0.15 -14.49
C LEU A 772 11.01 -1.37 -14.52
N VAL A 773 11.51 -2.08 -13.52
CA VAL A 773 11.33 -3.53 -13.32
C VAL A 773 10.55 -3.74 -12.02
N ALA A 774 9.24 -3.50 -12.07
CA ALA A 774 8.36 -3.56 -10.91
C ALA A 774 8.13 -5.03 -10.49
N ASN A 775 8.50 -5.36 -9.25
CA ASN A 775 8.23 -6.67 -8.66
C ASN A 775 7.62 -6.50 -7.27
N THR A 776 6.30 -6.63 -7.18
CA THR A 776 5.55 -6.43 -5.93
C THR A 776 5.86 -7.48 -4.86
N SER A 777 5.48 -7.23 -3.59
CA SER A 777 5.62 -8.19 -2.49
C SER A 777 4.86 -9.49 -2.78
N ASN A 778 3.62 -9.39 -3.24
CA ASN A 778 2.78 -10.49 -3.73
C ASN A 778 2.91 -10.69 -5.27
N MET A 779 4.12 -10.48 -5.80
CA MET A 779 4.61 -11.25 -6.94
C MET A 779 5.52 -12.36 -6.40
N PRO A 780 5.62 -13.53 -7.05
CA PRO A 780 6.24 -14.71 -6.45
C PRO A 780 7.68 -14.50 -6.01
N VAL A 781 8.06 -15.23 -4.95
CA VAL A 781 9.35 -15.12 -4.27
C VAL A 781 10.53 -15.32 -5.23
N ALA A 782 10.38 -16.20 -6.22
CA ALA A 782 11.35 -16.41 -7.28
C ALA A 782 11.55 -15.17 -8.17
N ALA A 783 10.48 -14.46 -8.52
CA ALA A 783 10.54 -13.28 -9.38
C ALA A 783 11.29 -12.10 -8.70
N ARG A 784 11.34 -12.08 -7.35
CA ARG A 784 12.20 -11.16 -6.58
C ARG A 784 13.70 -11.43 -6.75
N GLU A 785 14.11 -12.67 -7.06
CA GLU A 785 15.50 -12.96 -7.46
C GLU A 785 15.73 -12.61 -8.92
N ALA A 786 14.79 -12.95 -9.81
CA ALA A 786 14.89 -12.63 -11.23
C ALA A 786 14.98 -11.13 -11.50
N SER A 787 14.15 -10.30 -10.86
CA SER A 787 14.08 -8.85 -11.10
C SER A 787 15.42 -8.14 -10.90
N ILE A 788 16.21 -8.55 -9.90
CA ILE A 788 17.55 -8.03 -9.63
C ILE A 788 18.52 -8.39 -10.77
N TYR A 789 18.52 -9.65 -11.24
CA TYR A 789 19.37 -10.08 -12.36
C TYR A 789 18.93 -9.48 -13.71
N THR A 790 17.63 -9.33 -13.93
CA THR A 790 17.03 -8.61 -15.07
C THR A 790 17.52 -7.15 -15.07
N GLY A 791 17.33 -6.42 -13.96
CA GLY A 791 17.71 -5.01 -13.83
C GLY A 791 19.21 -4.74 -14.04
N ILE A 792 20.10 -5.56 -13.46
CA ILE A 792 21.55 -5.40 -13.68
C ILE A 792 21.96 -5.74 -15.11
N THR A 793 21.30 -6.71 -15.77
CA THR A 793 21.60 -7.08 -17.16
C THR A 793 21.15 -6.00 -18.15
N LEU A 794 20.04 -5.32 -17.86
CA LEU A 794 19.62 -4.09 -18.57
C LEU A 794 20.63 -2.95 -18.36
N ALA A 795 21.10 -2.74 -17.12
CA ALA A 795 22.10 -1.72 -16.83
C ALA A 795 23.44 -1.98 -17.53
N GLU A 796 23.91 -3.24 -17.53
CA GLU A 796 25.10 -3.66 -18.28
C GLU A 796 24.94 -3.49 -19.80
N TYR A 797 23.74 -3.68 -20.35
CA TYR A 797 23.49 -3.45 -21.77
C TYR A 797 23.64 -1.98 -22.16
N PHE A 798 23.10 -1.07 -21.34
CA PHE A 798 23.28 0.37 -21.58
C PHE A 798 24.72 0.84 -21.30
N ARG A 799 25.42 0.26 -20.31
CA ARG A 799 26.88 0.44 -20.14
C ARG A 799 27.64 0.06 -21.40
N ASP A 800 27.33 -1.09 -22.01
CA ASP A 800 27.99 -1.56 -23.22
C ASP A 800 27.79 -0.60 -24.40
N GLN A 801 26.68 0.14 -24.47
CA GLN A 801 26.49 1.22 -25.45
C GLN A 801 27.45 2.41 -25.24
N GLY A 802 28.23 2.45 -24.17
CA GLY A 802 29.08 3.58 -23.78
C GLY A 802 28.26 4.70 -23.14
N LYS A 803 27.44 4.34 -22.15
CA LYS A 803 26.63 5.24 -21.31
C LYS A 803 26.96 5.03 -19.84
N ASN A 804 26.64 6.01 -19.00
CA ASN A 804 26.76 5.98 -17.55
C ASN A 804 25.38 5.71 -16.94
N VAL A 805 25.22 4.53 -16.33
CA VAL A 805 23.94 4.02 -15.86
C VAL A 805 23.92 3.99 -14.33
N SER A 806 22.78 4.34 -13.73
CA SER A 806 22.53 4.10 -12.30
C SER A 806 21.44 3.05 -12.12
N MET A 807 21.79 1.92 -11.50
CA MET A 807 20.82 0.91 -11.05
C MET A 807 20.48 1.17 -9.59
N ILE A 808 19.18 1.34 -9.31
CA ILE A 808 18.63 1.51 -7.96
C ILE A 808 17.87 0.25 -7.58
N ALA A 809 18.32 -0.42 -6.51
CA ALA A 809 17.74 -1.67 -6.02
C ALA A 809 17.01 -1.44 -4.68
N ASP A 810 15.71 -1.15 -4.74
CA ASP A 810 14.84 -1.04 -3.57
C ASP A 810 13.93 -2.29 -3.42
N SER A 811 14.14 -3.20 -2.47
CA SER A 811 15.25 -3.29 -1.51
C SER A 811 15.94 -4.66 -1.56
N SER A 812 17.27 -4.61 -1.48
CA SER A 812 18.14 -5.80 -1.44
C SER A 812 17.81 -6.78 -0.31
N SER A 813 17.31 -6.30 0.84
CA SER A 813 16.83 -7.14 1.94
C SER A 813 15.66 -8.05 1.54
N ARG A 814 14.75 -7.58 0.67
CA ARG A 814 13.62 -8.41 0.17
C ARG A 814 14.06 -9.50 -0.80
N TRP A 815 15.17 -9.28 -1.52
CA TRP A 815 15.85 -10.32 -2.29
C TRP A 815 16.57 -11.32 -1.39
N ALA A 816 17.29 -10.87 -0.35
CA ALA A 816 17.93 -11.76 0.63
C ALA A 816 16.90 -12.62 1.40
N GLU A 817 15.74 -12.06 1.75
CA GLU A 817 14.63 -12.81 2.34
C GLU A 817 14.04 -13.85 1.36
N ALA A 818 13.98 -13.53 0.06
CA ALA A 818 13.58 -14.50 -0.96
C ALA A 818 14.58 -15.67 -1.05
N LEU A 819 15.88 -15.37 -1.04
CA LEU A 819 16.94 -16.39 -1.00
C LEU A 819 16.82 -17.31 0.22
N ARG A 820 16.44 -16.76 1.39
CA ARG A 820 16.18 -17.53 2.62
C ARG A 820 14.97 -18.45 2.51
N GLU A 821 13.86 -17.99 1.92
CA GLU A 821 12.73 -18.90 1.71
C GLU A 821 13.09 -20.01 0.73
N ILE A 822 13.76 -19.70 -0.38
CA ILE A 822 14.16 -20.68 -1.40
C ILE A 822 15.04 -21.77 -0.77
N SER A 823 16.10 -21.42 -0.03
CA SER A 823 16.96 -22.40 0.66
C SER A 823 16.19 -23.23 1.69
N GLY A 824 15.25 -22.61 2.43
CA GLY A 824 14.37 -23.29 3.38
C GLY A 824 13.41 -24.29 2.73
N ARG A 825 12.89 -24.00 1.52
CA ARG A 825 12.07 -24.95 0.74
C ARG A 825 12.90 -26.11 0.18
N LEU A 826 14.18 -25.90 -0.10
CA LEU A 826 15.12 -26.91 -0.61
C LEU A 826 15.67 -27.84 0.48
N GLY A 827 15.45 -27.53 1.76
CA GLY A 827 16.02 -28.27 2.89
C GLY A 827 17.51 -28.05 3.08
N GLU A 828 18.06 -26.94 2.57
CA GLU A 828 19.45 -26.55 2.79
C GLU A 828 19.69 -26.14 4.24
N MET A 829 20.91 -26.35 4.75
CA MET A 829 21.26 -25.95 6.11
C MET A 829 21.39 -24.43 6.21
N PRO A 830 20.62 -23.75 7.08
CA PRO A 830 20.75 -22.31 7.27
C PRO A 830 22.04 -21.95 8.01
N ALA A 831 22.55 -20.77 7.70
CA ALA A 831 23.55 -20.05 8.49
C ALA A 831 22.84 -19.00 9.39
N ASP A 832 23.47 -17.86 9.63
CA ASP A 832 22.99 -16.82 10.54
C ASP A 832 21.58 -16.32 10.20
N GLN A 833 20.74 -16.16 11.23
CA GLN A 833 19.34 -15.71 11.14
C GLN A 833 18.48 -16.44 10.08
N GLY A 834 18.84 -17.68 9.75
CA GLY A 834 18.14 -18.52 8.78
C GLY A 834 18.58 -18.34 7.32
N PHE A 835 19.46 -17.38 7.00
CA PHE A 835 19.89 -17.13 5.63
C PHE A 835 20.80 -18.26 5.10
N PRO A 836 20.85 -18.50 3.77
CA PRO A 836 21.74 -19.51 3.19
C PRO A 836 23.21 -19.09 3.27
N ALA A 837 24.12 -20.06 3.43
CA ALA A 837 25.56 -19.82 3.49
C ALA A 837 26.12 -19.09 2.24
N TYR A 838 25.46 -19.21 1.08
CA TYR A 838 25.85 -18.52 -0.15
C TYR A 838 25.39 -17.05 -0.24
N LEU A 839 24.68 -16.50 0.76
CA LEU A 839 24.14 -15.13 0.71
C LEU A 839 25.21 -14.09 0.35
N GLY A 840 26.35 -14.12 1.06
CA GLY A 840 27.47 -13.21 0.80
C GLY A 840 28.05 -13.36 -0.61
N ALA A 841 28.09 -14.57 -1.15
CA ALA A 841 28.57 -14.84 -2.50
C ALA A 841 27.59 -14.33 -3.58
N LYS A 842 26.27 -14.51 -3.41
CA LYS A 842 25.28 -13.93 -4.32
C LYS A 842 25.32 -12.39 -4.28
N LEU A 843 25.37 -11.78 -3.09
CA LEU A 843 25.52 -10.32 -2.94
C LEU A 843 26.81 -9.81 -3.61
N ALA A 844 27.95 -10.46 -3.39
CA ALA A 844 29.23 -10.07 -4.00
C ALA A 844 29.17 -10.17 -5.54
N SER A 845 28.62 -11.27 -6.07
CA SER A 845 28.45 -11.47 -7.53
C SER A 845 27.50 -10.47 -8.20
N PHE A 846 26.61 -9.84 -7.42
CA PHE A 846 25.76 -8.74 -7.88
C PHE A 846 26.51 -7.41 -7.87
N TYR A 847 27.10 -7.01 -6.74
CA TYR A 847 27.80 -5.73 -6.64
C TYR A 847 29.04 -5.65 -7.55
N GLU A 848 29.75 -6.76 -7.78
CA GLU A 848 30.90 -6.81 -8.70
C GLU A 848 30.53 -6.71 -10.20
N ARG A 849 29.25 -6.62 -10.55
CA ARG A 849 28.80 -6.24 -11.90
C ARG A 849 28.83 -4.73 -12.13
N ALA A 850 28.91 -3.94 -11.05
CA ALA A 850 29.21 -2.52 -11.12
C ALA A 850 30.66 -2.27 -11.62
N GLY A 851 30.89 -1.03 -12.03
CA GLY A 851 32.20 -0.54 -12.45
C GLY A 851 32.15 0.39 -13.65
N LYS A 852 33.22 1.18 -13.82
CA LYS A 852 33.58 1.83 -15.09
C LYS A 852 34.33 0.79 -15.94
N ALA A 853 34.05 0.70 -17.23
CA ALA A 853 34.67 -0.28 -18.11
C ALA A 853 34.75 0.20 -19.56
N VAL A 854 35.74 -0.29 -20.30
CA VAL A 854 35.75 -0.23 -21.77
C VAL A 854 34.87 -1.37 -22.28
N ALA A 855 33.80 -1.03 -22.99
CA ALA A 855 32.89 -2.04 -23.53
C ALA A 855 33.56 -2.85 -24.66
N LEU A 856 33.04 -4.06 -24.89
CA LEU A 856 33.49 -4.92 -25.99
C LEU A 856 33.12 -4.31 -27.35
N GLY A 857 34.01 -4.42 -28.34
CA GLY A 857 33.73 -4.07 -29.73
C GLY A 857 33.87 -2.59 -30.11
N SER A 858 34.01 -2.36 -31.41
CA SER A 858 34.30 -1.09 -32.08
C SER A 858 33.07 -0.19 -32.21
N PRO A 859 33.21 1.15 -32.06
CA PRO A 859 34.41 1.87 -31.62
C PRO A 859 34.65 1.75 -30.10
N ASP A 860 35.90 1.90 -29.67
CA ASP A 860 36.27 1.97 -28.26
C ASP A 860 35.42 3.00 -27.52
N ARG A 861 34.78 2.55 -26.44
CA ARG A 861 33.77 3.31 -25.70
C ARG A 861 33.81 2.94 -24.24
N THR A 862 33.84 3.95 -23.39
CA THR A 862 33.75 3.79 -21.93
C THR A 862 32.29 3.92 -21.51
N GLY A 863 31.84 3.03 -20.63
CA GLY A 863 30.56 3.14 -19.93
C GLY A 863 30.74 2.84 -18.45
N SER A 864 29.69 3.06 -17.66
CA SER A 864 29.69 2.70 -16.23
C SER A 864 28.33 2.17 -15.77
N VAL A 865 28.36 1.26 -14.79
CA VAL A 865 27.17 0.91 -13.99
C VAL A 865 27.47 1.25 -12.53
N SER A 866 26.74 2.22 -12.01
CA SER A 866 26.69 2.53 -10.57
C SER A 866 25.55 1.72 -9.94
N ILE A 867 25.81 1.04 -8.82
CA ILE A 867 24.76 0.34 -8.07
C ILE A 867 24.50 1.08 -6.76
N VAL A 868 23.25 1.47 -6.55
CA VAL A 868 22.75 2.05 -5.29
C VAL A 868 21.68 1.13 -4.74
N ALA A 869 22.01 0.43 -3.66
CA ALA A 869 21.12 -0.57 -3.06
C ALA A 869 20.56 -0.08 -1.72
N ALA A 870 19.23 -0.09 -1.60
CA ALA A 870 18.56 0.13 -0.34
C ALA A 870 18.60 -1.17 0.49
N VAL A 871 18.96 -1.05 1.77
CA VAL A 871 18.93 -2.13 2.76
C VAL A 871 17.92 -1.73 3.85
N SER A 872 17.08 -2.67 4.26
CA SER A 872 16.02 -2.46 5.26
C SER A 872 16.22 -3.41 6.43
N PRO A 873 17.26 -3.22 7.28
CA PRO A 873 17.47 -4.05 8.46
C PRO A 873 16.26 -4.00 9.40
N ALA A 874 15.97 -5.14 10.04
CA ALA A 874 14.90 -5.22 11.04
C ALA A 874 15.18 -4.25 12.20
N GLY A 875 14.23 -3.37 12.50
CA GLY A 875 14.35 -2.35 13.56
C GLY A 875 15.36 -1.22 13.30
N GLY A 876 16.21 -1.31 12.26
CA GLY A 876 17.37 -0.44 12.05
C GLY A 876 18.70 -1.00 12.55
N ASP A 877 18.77 -2.29 12.92
CA ASP A 877 19.98 -2.92 13.46
C ASP A 877 20.98 -3.29 12.35
N PHE A 878 22.18 -2.69 12.36
CA PHE A 878 23.22 -2.95 11.35
C PHE A 878 23.93 -4.30 11.53
N SER A 879 23.70 -5.03 12.62
CA SER A 879 24.22 -6.40 12.82
C SER A 879 23.45 -7.48 12.04
N ASP A 880 22.38 -7.10 11.34
CA ASP A 880 21.68 -7.94 10.37
C ASP A 880 22.66 -8.55 9.32
N PRO A 881 22.56 -9.85 8.97
CA PRO A 881 23.48 -10.50 8.04
C PRO A 881 23.49 -9.90 6.63
N VAL A 882 22.37 -9.37 6.14
CA VAL A 882 22.31 -8.73 4.81
C VAL A 882 23.07 -7.41 4.82
N THR A 883 22.91 -6.64 5.90
CA THR A 883 23.61 -5.37 6.14
C THR A 883 25.09 -5.59 6.35
N THR A 884 25.48 -6.58 7.16
CA THR A 884 26.88 -6.97 7.41
C THR A 884 27.58 -7.45 6.14
N ALA A 885 26.93 -8.30 5.34
CA ALA A 885 27.49 -8.74 4.06
C ALA A 885 27.63 -7.56 3.08
N THR A 886 26.63 -6.69 3.00
CA THR A 886 26.65 -5.51 2.11
C THR A 886 27.73 -4.50 2.52
N LEU A 887 27.92 -4.28 3.82
CA LEU A 887 29.01 -3.46 4.40
C LEU A 887 30.40 -3.93 3.95
N GLY A 888 30.62 -5.25 3.93
CA GLY A 888 31.90 -5.85 3.53
C GLY A 888 32.23 -5.66 2.04
N ILE A 889 31.20 -5.57 1.18
CA ILE A 889 31.35 -5.49 -0.29
C ILE A 889 31.34 -4.04 -0.78
N THR A 890 30.44 -3.20 -0.27
CA THR A 890 30.21 -1.84 -0.79
C THR A 890 31.32 -0.87 -0.39
N GLN A 891 31.56 0.10 -1.27
CA GLN A 891 32.63 1.08 -1.09
C GLN A 891 32.12 2.41 -0.49
N VAL A 892 30.82 2.66 -0.59
CA VAL A 892 30.13 3.82 0.01
C VAL A 892 28.96 3.34 0.87
N PHE A 893 28.79 3.97 2.03
CA PHE A 893 27.77 3.63 3.01
C PHE A 893 27.10 4.90 3.54
N TRP A 894 25.80 5.06 3.26
CA TRP A 894 24.98 6.21 3.65
C TRP A 894 23.98 5.78 4.73
N GLY A 895 24.45 5.65 5.98
CA GLY A 895 23.64 5.17 7.10
C GLY A 895 22.59 6.19 7.52
N LEU A 896 21.30 5.86 7.35
CA LEU A 896 20.19 6.73 7.75
C LEU A 896 19.79 6.50 9.22
N ASP A 897 19.78 7.57 10.01
CA ASP A 897 19.38 7.52 11.41
C ASP A 897 17.88 7.83 11.60
N LYS A 898 17.18 6.91 12.25
CA LYS A 898 15.78 7.10 12.65
C LYS A 898 15.61 8.31 13.58
N LYS A 899 16.61 8.64 14.42
CA LYS A 899 16.59 9.81 15.31
C LYS A 899 16.55 11.13 14.53
N LEU A 900 17.30 11.23 13.43
CA LEU A 900 17.32 12.42 12.58
C LEU A 900 15.98 12.57 11.84
N ALA A 901 15.48 11.48 11.24
CA ALA A 901 14.15 11.46 10.61
C ALA A 901 13.02 11.83 11.60
N GLN A 902 13.07 11.34 12.84
CA GLN A 902 12.12 11.71 13.90
C GLN A 902 12.18 13.20 14.31
N ARG A 903 13.35 13.83 14.20
CA ARG A 903 13.54 15.28 14.37
C ARG A 903 13.15 16.10 13.13
N LYS A 904 12.64 15.46 12.07
CA LYS A 904 12.40 16.05 10.74
C LYS A 904 13.66 16.63 10.08
N HIS A 905 14.83 16.15 10.47
CA HIS A 905 16.10 16.46 9.81
C HIS A 905 16.26 15.54 8.59
N PHE A 906 16.33 16.14 7.40
CA PHE A 906 16.37 15.45 6.11
C PHE A 906 17.40 16.12 5.18
N PRO A 907 18.16 15.34 4.39
CA PRO A 907 18.27 13.88 4.43
C PRO A 907 18.90 13.38 5.74
N SER A 908 18.37 12.28 6.27
CA SER A 908 18.54 11.80 7.66
C SER A 908 19.88 11.06 7.94
N ILE A 909 20.96 11.51 7.32
CA ILE A 909 22.23 10.78 7.25
C ILE A 909 23.03 10.96 8.54
N ASN A 910 23.43 9.85 9.16
CA ASN A 910 24.33 9.85 10.30
C ASN A 910 25.77 10.17 9.84
N THR A 911 26.32 11.30 10.28
CA THR A 911 27.66 11.78 9.91
C THR A 911 28.80 10.90 10.42
N SER A 912 28.56 10.13 11.48
CA SER A 912 29.58 9.45 12.28
C SER A 912 29.69 7.96 11.94
N VAL A 913 28.62 7.37 11.40
CA VAL A 913 28.59 5.98 10.89
C VAL A 913 28.72 5.92 9.35
N SER A 914 28.39 6.99 8.62
CA SER A 914 28.51 7.02 7.15
C SER A 914 29.97 7.13 6.68
N TYR A 915 30.29 6.52 5.54
CA TYR A 915 31.64 6.59 4.97
C TYR A 915 31.65 6.46 3.43
N SER A 916 32.74 6.91 2.82
CA SER A 916 33.09 6.62 1.41
C SER A 916 34.56 6.31 1.31
N LYS A 917 34.90 5.19 0.65
CA LYS A 917 36.28 4.78 0.34
C LYS A 917 36.81 5.44 -0.95
N TYR A 918 35.95 6.09 -1.74
CA TYR A 918 36.32 6.73 -3.01
C TYR A 918 36.93 8.14 -2.87
N THR A 919 36.93 8.73 -1.66
CA THR A 919 37.47 10.07 -1.40
C THR A 919 38.88 10.25 -1.95
N ASN A 920 39.80 9.30 -1.70
CA ASN A 920 41.18 9.36 -2.17
C ASN A 920 41.33 9.34 -3.71
N VAL A 921 40.36 8.75 -4.43
CA VAL A 921 40.36 8.73 -5.90
C VAL A 921 39.77 10.03 -6.42
N LEU A 922 38.63 10.45 -5.85
CA LEU A 922 37.93 11.68 -6.22
C LEU A 922 38.68 12.97 -5.87
N ASN A 923 39.57 12.95 -4.86
CA ASN A 923 40.42 14.12 -4.55
C ASN A 923 41.11 14.64 -5.83
N LYS A 924 41.64 13.76 -6.70
CA LYS A 924 42.26 14.15 -7.98
C LYS A 924 41.31 14.91 -8.92
N PHE A 925 40.03 14.52 -8.94
CA PHE A 925 38.99 15.21 -9.71
C PHE A 925 38.67 16.58 -9.09
N TYR A 926 38.53 16.65 -7.77
CA TYR A 926 38.31 17.91 -7.07
C TYR A 926 39.51 18.86 -7.22
N ASP A 927 40.74 18.41 -7.00
CA ASP A 927 41.97 19.20 -7.18
C ASP A 927 42.11 19.80 -8.59
N SER A 928 41.46 19.19 -9.59
CA SER A 928 41.46 19.65 -10.99
C SER A 928 40.34 20.63 -11.35
N ASN A 929 39.27 20.74 -10.55
CA ASN A 929 38.04 21.51 -10.88
C ASN A 929 37.62 22.48 -9.76
N TYR A 930 37.72 22.02 -8.51
CA TYR A 930 37.36 22.73 -7.27
C TYR A 930 38.52 22.59 -6.27
N PRO A 931 39.63 23.33 -6.46
CA PRO A 931 40.74 23.33 -5.50
C PRO A 931 40.24 23.68 -4.09
N GLU A 932 40.97 23.21 -3.06
CA GLU A 932 40.59 23.29 -1.64
C GLU A 932 39.38 22.43 -1.21
N PHE A 933 38.50 21.96 -2.11
CA PHE A 933 37.31 21.17 -1.74
C PHE A 933 37.62 19.97 -0.81
N PRO A 934 38.68 19.16 -1.02
CA PRO A 934 39.04 18.09 -0.08
C PRO A 934 39.40 18.60 1.32
N VAL A 935 40.14 19.72 1.40
CA VAL A 935 40.59 20.32 2.66
C VAL A 935 39.40 20.89 3.43
N LEU A 936 38.48 21.56 2.73
CA LEU A 936 37.23 22.07 3.30
C LEU A 936 36.35 20.92 3.82
N ARG A 937 36.19 19.84 3.04
CA ARG A 937 35.44 18.64 3.45
C ARG A 937 35.99 18.04 4.75
N ASP A 938 37.31 17.87 4.83
CA ASP A 938 37.92 17.16 5.94
C ASP A 938 37.94 18.01 7.23
N ARG A 939 38.14 19.33 7.12
CA ARG A 939 37.88 20.29 8.22
C ARG A 939 36.42 20.26 8.70
N MET A 940 35.45 20.20 7.78
CA MET A 940 34.03 20.15 8.15
C MET A 940 33.70 18.87 8.93
N LYS A 941 34.34 17.74 8.60
CA LYS A 941 34.23 16.49 9.37
C LYS A 941 34.87 16.60 10.75
N GLU A 942 36.03 17.23 10.86
CA GLU A 942 36.71 17.49 12.13
C GLU A 942 35.83 18.33 13.07
N ILE A 943 35.25 19.44 12.59
CA ILE A 943 34.31 20.28 13.34
C ILE A 943 33.09 19.46 13.82
N LEU A 944 32.51 18.62 12.95
CA LEU A 944 31.35 17.78 13.30
C LEU A 944 31.70 16.68 14.33
N SER A 945 32.89 16.08 14.24
CA SER A 945 33.37 15.06 15.19
C SER A 945 33.64 15.66 16.57
N ASN A 946 34.39 16.76 16.60
CA ASN A 946 34.71 17.49 17.83
C ASN A 946 33.43 17.99 18.52
N ALA A 947 32.44 18.43 17.75
CA ALA A 947 31.13 18.81 18.27
C ALA A 947 30.33 17.64 18.86
N GLU A 948 30.45 16.41 18.35
CA GLU A 948 29.77 15.24 18.95
C GLU A 948 30.42 14.82 20.29
N GLU A 949 31.74 14.94 20.42
CA GLU A 949 32.43 14.76 21.71
C GLU A 949 32.02 15.86 22.71
N LEU A 950 31.99 17.11 22.27
CA LEU A 950 31.55 18.25 23.09
C LEU A 950 30.06 18.15 23.49
N GLU A 951 29.17 17.65 22.63
CA GLU A 951 27.76 17.39 22.96
C GLU A 951 27.61 16.38 24.12
N GLN A 952 28.52 15.40 24.24
CA GLN A 952 28.54 14.47 25.38
C GLN A 952 29.02 15.16 26.67
N VAL A 953 30.07 15.99 26.59
CA VAL A 953 30.54 16.79 27.73
C VAL A 953 29.46 17.77 28.22
N VAL A 954 28.73 18.41 27.30
CA VAL A 954 27.62 19.32 27.62
C VAL A 954 26.47 18.58 28.32
N GLN A 955 26.17 17.33 27.96
CA GLN A 955 25.16 16.52 28.64
C GLN A 955 25.56 16.12 30.07
N LEU A 956 26.87 16.05 30.36
CA LEU A 956 27.40 15.66 31.68
C LEU A 956 27.65 16.86 32.62
N VAL A 957 28.11 18.00 32.09
CA VAL A 957 28.62 19.14 32.89
C VAL A 957 27.91 20.47 32.57
N GLY A 958 27.26 20.58 31.41
CA GLY A 958 26.57 21.79 30.95
C GLY A 958 27.45 22.75 30.10
N LYS A 959 26.82 23.48 29.17
CA LYS A 959 27.50 24.37 28.19
C LYS A 959 28.29 25.52 28.85
N SER A 960 28.02 25.86 30.10
CA SER A 960 28.75 26.88 30.87
C SER A 960 30.18 26.46 31.26
N ALA A 961 30.49 25.16 31.28
CA ALA A 961 31.81 24.64 31.65
C ALA A 961 32.84 24.63 30.49
N LEU A 962 32.41 24.96 29.27
CA LEU A 962 33.23 24.93 28.06
C LEU A 962 34.09 26.20 27.87
N SER A 963 35.18 26.07 27.11
CA SER A 963 35.93 27.25 26.61
C SER A 963 35.13 27.98 25.52
N ASP A 964 35.54 29.20 25.17
CA ASP A 964 34.89 29.96 24.10
C ASP A 964 35.18 29.37 22.71
N SER A 965 36.33 28.71 22.51
CA SER A 965 36.64 27.92 21.30
C SER A 965 35.68 26.73 21.14
N ASP A 966 35.42 25.98 22.22
CA ASP A 966 34.49 24.84 22.18
C ASP A 966 33.05 25.29 21.88
N LYS A 967 32.67 26.49 22.34
CA LYS A 967 31.36 27.09 22.04
C LYS A 967 31.26 27.48 20.57
N ILE A 968 32.31 28.03 19.96
CA ILE A 968 32.37 28.25 18.51
C ILE A 968 32.17 26.93 17.77
N THR A 969 32.92 25.88 18.11
CA THR A 969 32.82 24.57 17.46
C THR A 969 31.40 24.00 17.52
N LEU A 970 30.75 24.07 18.69
CA LEU A 970 29.34 23.65 18.84
C LEU A 970 28.37 24.52 18.04
N ASP A 971 28.47 25.85 18.13
CA ASP A 971 27.51 26.76 17.49
C ASP A 971 27.66 26.76 15.96
N VAL A 972 28.87 26.55 15.44
CA VAL A 972 29.15 26.32 14.02
C VAL A 972 28.70 24.93 13.59
N ALA A 973 28.91 23.88 14.40
CA ALA A 973 28.40 22.56 14.07
C ALA A 973 26.87 22.51 14.05
N THR A 974 26.17 23.28 14.89
CA THR A 974 24.72 23.50 14.79
C THR A 974 24.35 24.16 13.46
N LEU A 975 25.04 25.25 13.09
CA LEU A 975 24.85 25.92 11.78
C LEU A 975 25.04 24.93 10.61
N ILE A 976 26.11 24.12 10.63
CA ILE A 976 26.36 23.10 9.61
C ILE A 976 25.23 22.05 9.57
N LYS A 977 24.74 21.59 10.73
CA LYS A 977 23.64 20.61 10.83
C LYS A 977 22.32 21.17 10.26
N GLU A 978 21.95 22.41 10.58
CA GLU A 978 20.65 23.02 10.24
C GLU A 978 20.62 23.72 8.86
N ASP A 979 21.74 24.29 8.40
CA ASP A 979 21.78 25.06 7.15
C ASP A 979 22.57 24.40 6.01
N PHE A 980 23.61 23.60 6.30
CA PHE A 980 24.43 22.95 5.27
C PHE A 980 24.04 21.49 4.98
N LEU A 981 23.78 20.67 6.02
CA LEU A 981 23.43 19.26 5.88
C LEU A 981 21.94 19.03 5.65
N GLN A 982 21.08 19.88 6.22
CA GLN A 982 19.64 19.82 5.98
C GLN A 982 19.29 20.43 4.62
N GLN A 983 18.54 19.69 3.80
CA GLN A 983 18.21 20.07 2.43
C GLN A 983 16.76 19.66 2.10
N ASN A 984 15.95 20.62 1.66
CA ASN A 984 14.54 20.38 1.36
C ASN A 984 14.34 19.92 -0.10
N GLY A 985 14.08 18.62 -0.29
CA GLY A 985 13.81 18.01 -1.61
C GLY A 985 12.60 18.56 -2.36
N TYR A 986 11.78 19.43 -1.75
CA TYR A 986 10.55 19.99 -2.33
C TYR A 986 10.63 21.50 -2.68
N SER A 987 11.74 22.22 -2.39
CA SER A 987 11.86 23.66 -2.69
C SER A 987 12.72 23.96 -3.93
N THR A 988 12.44 25.06 -4.64
CA THR A 988 13.11 25.41 -5.90
C THR A 988 14.63 25.61 -5.76
N TYR A 989 15.08 26.20 -4.66
CA TYR A 989 16.48 26.52 -4.39
C TYR A 989 17.31 25.36 -3.82
N ASP A 990 16.65 24.32 -3.27
CA ASP A 990 17.28 23.27 -2.45
C ASP A 990 16.96 21.85 -2.91
N ALA A 991 15.99 21.61 -3.79
CA ALA A 991 15.75 20.26 -4.31
C ALA A 991 16.98 19.71 -5.07
N PHE A 992 17.73 20.59 -5.75
CA PHE A 992 19.01 20.31 -6.38
C PHE A 992 20.05 21.35 -6.00
N CYS A 993 21.17 20.92 -5.41
CA CYS A 993 22.32 21.78 -5.15
C CYS A 993 23.49 21.40 -6.07
N PRO A 994 23.94 22.30 -6.98
CA PRO A 994 25.14 22.08 -7.77
C PRO A 994 26.41 21.95 -6.91
N ILE A 995 27.43 21.28 -7.45
CA ILE A 995 28.71 21.09 -6.77
C ILE A 995 29.45 22.42 -6.50
N TRP A 996 29.35 23.41 -7.41
CA TRP A 996 29.90 24.76 -7.19
C TRP A 996 29.21 25.48 -6.02
N LYS A 997 27.87 25.49 -5.96
CA LYS A 997 27.11 26.06 -4.83
C LYS A 997 27.49 25.36 -3.51
N THR A 998 27.67 24.05 -3.56
CA THR A 998 28.10 23.25 -2.39
C THR A 998 29.51 23.64 -1.92
N PHE A 999 30.46 23.84 -2.84
CA PHE A 999 31.81 24.32 -2.55
C PHE A 999 31.81 25.73 -1.95
N ASP A 1000 31.06 26.66 -2.53
CA ASP A 1000 30.99 28.05 -2.05
C ASP A 1000 30.35 28.15 -0.66
N MET A 1001 29.31 27.36 -0.39
CA MET A 1001 28.74 27.21 0.95
C MET A 1001 29.76 26.62 1.94
N MET A 1002 30.50 25.57 1.57
CA MET A 1002 31.58 25.02 2.42
C MET A 1002 32.64 26.09 2.73
N ARG A 1003 33.05 26.88 1.74
CA ARG A 1003 34.03 27.97 1.91
C ARG A 1003 33.50 29.05 2.86
N ALA A 1004 32.24 29.46 2.73
CA ALA A 1004 31.60 30.44 3.61
C ALA A 1004 31.51 29.97 5.07
N PHE A 1005 31.04 28.74 5.31
CA PHE A 1005 30.86 28.19 6.67
C PHE A 1005 32.21 27.99 7.39
N ILE A 1006 33.24 27.54 6.68
CA ILE A 1006 34.58 27.32 7.26
C ILE A 1006 35.32 28.63 7.45
N SER A 1007 35.15 29.60 6.55
CA SER A 1007 35.73 30.94 6.74
C SER A 1007 35.09 31.66 7.93
N TYR A 1008 33.77 31.50 8.16
CA TYR A 1008 33.10 32.01 9.37
C TYR A 1008 33.66 31.39 10.66
N HIS A 1009 33.92 30.07 10.66
CA HIS A 1009 34.60 29.40 11.76
C HIS A 1009 36.00 29.95 12.01
N ASP A 1010 36.81 30.08 10.96
CA ASP A 1010 38.20 30.52 11.08
C ASP A 1010 38.33 31.99 11.53
N GLU A 1011 37.48 32.91 11.05
CA GLU A 1011 37.48 34.29 11.56
C GLU A 1011 36.97 34.37 13.02
N ALA A 1012 35.94 33.59 13.39
CA ALA A 1012 35.46 33.51 14.77
C ALA A 1012 36.55 33.01 15.74
N GLN A 1013 37.30 31.98 15.36
CA GLN A 1013 38.42 31.46 16.15
C GLN A 1013 39.56 32.48 16.27
N LYS A 1014 39.90 33.22 15.20
CA LYS A 1014 40.88 34.31 15.26
C LYS A 1014 40.46 35.43 16.21
N ALA A 1015 39.21 35.89 16.13
CA ALA A 1015 38.70 36.95 16.97
C ALA A 1015 38.72 36.58 18.47
N VAL A 1016 38.33 35.34 18.82
CA VAL A 1016 38.44 34.85 20.21
C VAL A 1016 39.90 34.64 20.63
N ALA A 1017 40.79 34.20 19.74
CA ALA A 1017 42.22 34.12 20.02
C ALA A 1017 42.87 35.51 20.26
N ASN A 1018 42.34 36.56 19.65
CA ASN A 1018 42.72 37.96 19.90
C ASN A 1018 42.16 38.50 21.24
N GLY A 1019 41.32 37.75 21.94
CA GLY A 1019 40.79 38.09 23.27
C GLY A 1019 39.32 38.54 23.29
N ALA A 1020 38.60 38.52 22.17
CA ALA A 1020 37.16 38.76 22.16
C ALA A 1020 36.39 37.65 22.89
N ASN A 1021 35.29 37.97 23.57
CA ASN A 1021 34.42 36.98 24.19
C ASN A 1021 33.34 36.52 23.22
N TRP A 1022 33.20 35.21 23.02
CA TRP A 1022 32.31 34.64 22.00
C TRP A 1022 30.86 35.13 22.11
N SER A 1023 30.33 35.26 23.34
CA SER A 1023 28.95 35.71 23.59
C SER A 1023 28.66 37.07 22.94
N LYS A 1024 29.57 38.05 23.11
CA LYS A 1024 29.43 39.39 22.52
C LYS A 1024 29.65 39.36 21.01
N LEU A 1025 30.64 38.58 20.56
CA LEU A 1025 30.99 38.47 19.14
C LEU A 1025 29.85 37.86 18.32
N ALA A 1026 29.17 36.85 18.87
CA ALA A 1026 28.02 36.19 18.25
C ALA A 1026 26.78 37.11 18.18
N ASP A 1027 26.58 37.98 19.18
CA ASP A 1027 25.54 39.02 19.13
C ASP A 1027 25.88 40.08 18.06
N SER A 1028 27.14 40.53 17.97
CA SER A 1028 27.57 41.57 17.02
C SER A 1028 27.64 41.09 15.57
N THR A 1029 27.89 39.80 15.32
CA THR A 1029 27.98 39.18 13.99
C THR A 1029 26.74 38.37 13.60
N GLY A 1030 25.61 38.58 14.29
CA GLY A 1030 24.34 37.91 14.01
C GLY A 1030 23.80 38.16 12.59
N ASP A 1031 24.14 39.29 11.99
CA ASP A 1031 23.85 39.64 10.59
C ASP A 1031 24.65 38.77 9.61
N VAL A 1032 25.95 38.62 9.83
CA VAL A 1032 26.84 37.71 9.09
C VAL A 1032 26.36 36.27 9.23
N LYS A 1033 26.03 35.82 10.45
CA LYS A 1033 25.50 34.48 10.71
C LYS A 1033 24.20 34.22 9.94
N HIS A 1034 23.29 35.20 9.93
CA HIS A 1034 22.06 35.13 9.13
C HIS A 1034 22.33 35.09 7.62
N ALA A 1035 23.32 35.85 7.13
CA ALA A 1035 23.69 35.87 5.72
C ALA A 1035 24.33 34.54 5.26
N VAL A 1036 25.19 33.92 6.08
CA VAL A 1036 25.74 32.58 5.85
C VAL A 1036 24.63 31.52 5.85
N SER A 1037 23.72 31.55 6.83
CA SER A 1037 22.51 30.71 6.88
C SER A 1037 21.63 30.87 5.62
N SER A 1038 21.48 32.11 5.14
CA SER A 1038 20.66 32.45 3.97
C SER A 1038 21.22 31.98 2.63
N SER A 1039 22.51 31.61 2.56
CA SER A 1039 23.16 31.18 1.31
C SER A 1039 22.52 29.95 0.65
N LYS A 1040 21.80 29.12 1.41
CA LYS A 1040 21.00 28.01 0.87
C LYS A 1040 19.88 28.48 -0.07
N PHE A 1041 19.35 29.69 0.12
CA PHE A 1041 18.26 30.25 -0.71
C PHE A 1041 18.71 30.76 -2.07
N PHE A 1042 20.01 30.82 -2.37
CA PHE A 1042 20.51 31.24 -3.69
C PHE A 1042 20.09 30.23 -4.76
N GLU A 1043 19.23 30.63 -5.70
CA GLU A 1043 18.72 29.72 -6.73
C GLU A 1043 19.80 29.41 -7.80
N PRO A 1044 20.02 28.13 -8.14
CA PRO A 1044 20.90 27.74 -9.26
C PRO A 1044 20.50 28.32 -10.62
N SER A 1045 19.22 28.69 -10.78
CA SER A 1045 18.60 29.27 -11.98
C SER A 1045 19.24 30.58 -12.45
N ARG A 1046 19.80 31.38 -11.52
CA ARG A 1046 20.48 32.66 -11.80
C ARG A 1046 21.84 32.48 -12.48
N GLY A 1047 22.42 31.29 -12.38
CA GLY A 1047 23.69 30.92 -13.00
C GLY A 1047 24.90 31.20 -12.11
N GLU A 1048 25.91 30.34 -12.29
CA GLU A 1048 27.12 30.21 -11.47
C GLU A 1048 27.80 31.55 -11.16
N LYS A 1049 28.08 32.37 -12.19
CA LYS A 1049 28.85 33.63 -12.04
C LYS A 1049 28.16 34.69 -11.18
N GLU A 1050 26.83 34.76 -11.19
CA GLU A 1050 26.10 35.74 -10.38
C GLU A 1050 26.15 35.35 -8.91
N VAL A 1051 25.92 34.06 -8.61
CA VAL A 1051 25.92 33.51 -7.26
C VAL A 1051 27.33 33.48 -6.65
N HIS A 1052 28.36 33.15 -7.42
CA HIS A 1052 29.76 33.20 -6.96
C HIS A 1052 30.14 34.65 -6.53
N GLY A 1053 29.68 35.65 -7.28
CA GLY A 1053 29.84 37.07 -6.94
C GLY A 1053 28.96 37.57 -5.78
N GLU A 1054 27.98 36.80 -5.32
CA GLU A 1054 27.28 37.03 -4.04
C GLU A 1054 28.05 36.39 -2.88
N PHE A 1055 28.63 35.20 -3.07
CA PHE A 1055 29.51 34.55 -2.09
C PHE A 1055 30.82 35.33 -1.85
N GLU A 1056 31.43 35.92 -2.88
CA GLU A 1056 32.62 36.78 -2.70
C GLU A 1056 32.32 38.02 -1.83
N LYS A 1057 31.18 38.67 -2.06
CA LYS A 1057 30.73 39.81 -1.23
C LYS A 1057 30.40 39.39 0.19
N LEU A 1058 29.80 38.21 0.38
CA LEU A 1058 29.53 37.65 1.71
C LEU A 1058 30.84 37.44 2.49
N LEU A 1059 31.87 36.92 1.83
CA LEU A 1059 33.19 36.69 2.43
C LEU A 1059 33.91 38.00 2.78
N SER A 1060 33.89 39.02 1.91
CA SER A 1060 34.50 40.33 2.22
C SER A 1060 33.75 41.04 3.35
N THR A 1061 32.41 41.08 3.30
CA THR A 1061 31.56 41.67 4.35
C THR A 1061 31.82 40.98 5.69
N MET A 1062 31.96 39.65 5.70
CA MET A 1062 32.29 38.90 6.92
C MET A 1062 33.65 39.30 7.50
N GLN A 1063 34.69 39.42 6.68
CA GLN A 1063 36.02 39.85 7.15
C GLN A 1063 36.01 41.28 7.69
N GLU A 1064 35.31 42.20 7.03
CA GLU A 1064 35.10 43.57 7.51
C GLU A 1064 34.37 43.59 8.87
N ARG A 1065 33.30 42.80 9.03
CA ARG A 1065 32.49 42.77 10.27
C ARG A 1065 33.19 42.07 11.44
N PHE A 1066 34.02 41.06 11.21
CA PHE A 1066 34.87 40.48 12.26
C PHE A 1066 36.00 41.43 12.67
N ALA A 1067 36.50 42.29 11.77
CA ALA A 1067 37.41 43.38 12.15
C ALA A 1067 36.68 44.45 12.99
N GLU A 1068 35.55 44.99 12.51
CA GLU A 1068 34.73 46.00 13.21
C GLU A 1068 34.28 45.59 14.63
N SER A 1069 34.22 44.28 14.93
CA SER A 1069 33.78 43.74 16.23
C SER A 1069 34.93 43.24 17.12
N THR A 1070 36.18 43.42 16.71
CA THR A 1070 37.38 43.12 17.51
C THR A 1070 38.03 44.40 18.10
N ASP A 1071 37.73 45.59 17.56
CA ASP A 1071 38.14 46.91 18.08
C ASP A 1071 37.23 47.42 19.24
#